data_AF-A0A965YLJ2-F1
#
_entry.id   AF-A0A965YLJ2-F1
#
_cell.length_a   1.000
_cell.length_b   1.000
_cell.length_c   1.000
_cell.angle_alpha   90.00
_cell.angle_beta   90.00
_cell.angle_gamma   90.00
#
_symmetry.space_group_name_H-M   'P 1'
#
loop_
_entity.id
_entity.type
_entity.pdbx_description
1 polymer ?
#
loop_
_entity_poly.entity_id
_entity_poly.type
_entity_poly.pdbx_seq_one_letter_code
_entity_poly.pdbx_strand_id
1 'polypeptide(L)'
;MYSFFEYYFPESDWGKEEVAVCCPFPHHISTGQTYQETRPSAHINKEKRVFNCKVCGASYSEVGFVAATLDCTYEIAVKLLKQFSHDSEDLFTFKEHTTFPEEIKEKCNNLGITDEVIEELSIRSEFGDDIAFPVTMYDKILDVRNYRPGETPKIKSRKGALTGLIIPFDVWRLDEESNKWTVLCAGEKDMAVARSNGFNAITLTGGEQALPLFKNYFKNKRIAICYDNDDAGARGANKIAAHLFGIAKEIKVVTEFHKVCKEIGEDITDYFMKYEKTRDDLIQCIKQTPAYTITELQEEQQRTQPLITLIEATKPQYINRVVRSNIQVVATFDSTFVVPTTITAKKTALSGNPKSDKMLLGEEKTWYLGEDTAADILKLIDNNFNEEQIRLNVREILRISKGEKDVSVQKLTKETVHKASVTDYFEVNMKDVVPIEFTAYSIKRKLDSGKKYRATYKLVPHPYKGQSLIMIILDIEDASDSVSKFEITDQVKNHLDVVRTMKGSVDKKITTLTEKFKGVLGYDGYNQLIQCFDLAYHTVLEFNFGTFKNVRGYLDTLIVAESRVGKSTTAETMQKLYQLGTFTSLAGSSATIAGLVGGSNKVNGSYQTRAGSIPQNHRGLMILEELGKSNSSVLKELTDIKSSNQVRITRVSGTLTLPALVRMITITNVKSAGDRPRSINSYPNGLEILLDLIETPEDVARFDIMLVLGAKGDKDIDPYWEPQTPLDPEVYKTRIRWVWSRSADQVIIDKDLGIYIIEQCNLLNKEFNSYIKIFGTEAWKKVTRLAIAVAGYLVSTDETYSNIIVCKEHVDYALKFMRELYDNETFRLREYVEQERKYNTIDEDGVALLQELYIATPSLLITLHQTSASNRNNLMAATGLSSDDFNKVMNKLVRGLFVRYQGYEILPTERFRIGMNRINRNVVVTRVGEENV
;
A
#
# COMPACT_ATOMS: atom_id res chain seq x y z
N MET A 1 22.37 32.76 -34.61
CA MET A 1 22.45 31.66 -33.62
C MET A 1 21.42 30.64 -34.05
N TYR A 2 21.89 29.50 -34.58
CA TYR A 2 21.03 28.45 -35.11
C TYR A 2 20.15 27.86 -34.00
N SER A 3 18.90 27.56 -34.32
CA SER A 3 17.97 26.85 -33.44
C SER A 3 18.20 25.34 -33.53
N PHE A 4 17.96 24.60 -32.44
CA PHE A 4 17.94 23.13 -32.46
C PHE A 4 16.97 22.59 -33.53
N PHE A 5 15.89 23.32 -33.80
CA PHE A 5 14.94 22.93 -34.83
C PHE A 5 15.56 22.86 -36.23
N GLU A 6 16.52 23.75 -36.56
CA GLU A 6 17.20 23.77 -37.86
C GLU A 6 18.01 22.49 -38.09
N TYR A 7 18.64 21.98 -37.03
CA TYR A 7 19.37 20.71 -37.07
C TYR A 7 18.44 19.49 -37.04
N TYR A 8 17.33 19.55 -36.30
CA TYR A 8 16.36 18.44 -36.22
C TYR A 8 15.54 18.29 -37.51
N PHE A 9 15.24 19.39 -38.20
CA PHE A 9 14.50 19.43 -39.46
C PHE A 9 15.35 20.07 -40.59
N PRO A 10 16.43 19.41 -41.03
CA PRO A 10 17.39 20.00 -41.97
C PRO A 10 16.78 20.25 -43.36
N GLU A 11 15.77 19.47 -43.75
CA GLU A 11 15.11 19.57 -45.08
C GLU A 11 14.05 20.67 -45.18
N SER A 12 13.76 21.38 -44.08
CA SER A 12 12.69 22.37 -44.05
C SER A 12 13.11 23.72 -44.63
N ASP A 13 12.15 24.46 -45.22
CA ASP A 13 12.38 25.81 -45.75
C ASP A 13 12.41 26.84 -44.60
N TRP A 14 13.62 27.13 -44.12
CA TRP A 14 13.90 28.07 -43.03
C TRP A 14 13.86 29.56 -43.42
N GLY A 15 13.43 29.88 -44.64
CA GLY A 15 13.28 31.24 -45.15
C GLY A 15 12.03 31.98 -44.66
N LYS A 16 11.11 31.30 -43.97
CA LYS A 16 9.83 31.83 -43.48
C LYS A 16 9.80 31.97 -41.96
N GLU A 17 8.93 32.83 -41.43
CA GLU A 17 8.72 32.99 -39.98
C GLU A 17 8.08 31.75 -39.34
N GLU A 18 7.09 31.17 -40.03
CA GLU A 18 6.42 29.92 -39.68
C GLU A 18 6.86 28.83 -40.65
N VAL A 19 7.54 27.80 -40.13
CA VAL A 19 8.08 26.69 -40.91
C VAL A 19 7.22 25.46 -40.68
N ALA A 20 6.62 24.93 -41.75
CA ALA A 20 5.81 23.72 -41.68
C ALA A 20 6.73 22.48 -41.64
N VAL A 21 6.53 21.60 -40.66
CA VAL A 21 7.34 20.41 -40.43
C VAL A 21 6.47 19.18 -40.15
N CYS A 22 7.00 17.99 -40.41
CA CYS A 22 6.37 16.73 -40.00
C CYS A 22 6.49 16.58 -38.48
N CYS A 23 5.37 16.35 -37.79
CA CYS A 23 5.38 16.20 -36.34
C CYS A 23 5.99 14.84 -35.93
N PRO A 24 7.00 14.80 -35.04
CA PRO A 24 7.67 13.55 -34.65
C PRO A 24 6.94 12.76 -33.55
N PHE A 25 5.81 13.27 -33.05
CA PHE A 25 5.06 12.66 -31.96
C PHE A 25 3.97 11.72 -32.49
N PRO A 26 3.62 10.64 -31.77
CA PRO A 26 2.56 9.73 -32.18
C PRO A 26 1.20 10.45 -32.29
N HIS A 27 0.48 10.16 -33.37
CA HIS A 27 -0.88 10.64 -33.65
C HIS A 27 -1.88 9.50 -33.50
N HIS A 28 -3.14 9.84 -33.24
CA HIS A 28 -4.21 8.87 -33.06
C HIS A 28 -5.38 9.19 -33.99
N ILE A 29 -5.87 8.18 -34.70
CA ILE A 29 -7.13 8.28 -35.43
C ILE A 29 -8.31 7.95 -34.50
N SER A 30 -9.54 8.28 -34.91
CA SER A 30 -10.76 8.12 -34.10
C SER A 30 -11.03 6.68 -33.63
N THR A 31 -10.44 5.68 -34.29
CA THR A 31 -10.51 4.26 -33.92
C THR A 31 -9.51 3.85 -32.82
N GLY A 32 -8.65 4.77 -32.36
CA GLY A 32 -7.64 4.53 -31.32
C GLY A 32 -6.29 4.01 -31.83
N GLN A 33 -6.12 3.80 -33.14
CA GLN A 33 -4.85 3.35 -33.71
C GLN A 33 -3.82 4.49 -33.76
N THR A 34 -2.57 4.18 -33.38
CA THR A 34 -1.45 5.12 -33.37
C THR A 34 -0.68 5.10 -34.70
N TYR A 35 -0.32 6.26 -35.24
CA TYR A 35 0.51 6.40 -36.45
C TYR A 35 1.51 7.56 -36.32
N GLN A 36 2.53 7.59 -37.18
CA GLN A 36 3.48 8.69 -37.32
C GLN A 36 3.17 9.50 -38.57
N GLU A 37 3.28 10.82 -38.49
CA GLU A 37 2.90 11.69 -39.58
C GLU A 37 3.98 11.73 -40.67
N THR A 38 3.57 11.58 -41.93
CA THR A 38 4.48 11.58 -43.10
C THR A 38 4.40 12.88 -43.91
N ARG A 39 3.52 13.80 -43.52
CA ARG A 39 3.33 15.11 -44.15
C ARG A 39 3.40 16.23 -43.10
N PRO A 40 3.73 17.47 -43.48
CA PRO A 40 3.78 18.56 -42.52
C PRO A 40 2.44 18.76 -41.78
N SER A 41 2.44 18.55 -40.47
CA SER A 41 1.26 18.70 -39.58
C SER A 41 1.52 19.66 -38.41
N ALA A 42 2.78 20.05 -38.21
CA ALA A 42 3.20 21.00 -37.21
C ALA A 42 3.84 22.24 -37.85
N HIS A 43 3.85 23.32 -37.09
CA HIS A 43 4.49 24.58 -37.46
C HIS A 43 5.49 24.97 -36.37
N ILE A 44 6.61 25.53 -36.79
CA ILE A 44 7.64 26.10 -35.93
C ILE A 44 7.68 27.59 -36.17
N ASN A 45 7.46 28.38 -35.13
CA ASN A 45 7.68 29.82 -35.17
C ASN A 45 9.14 30.11 -34.85
N LYS A 46 9.89 30.65 -35.81
CA LYS A 46 11.35 30.88 -35.71
C LYS A 46 11.71 31.93 -34.67
N GLU A 47 10.92 33.00 -34.55
CA GLU A 47 11.18 34.08 -33.59
C GLU A 47 10.87 33.66 -32.16
N LYS A 48 9.72 33.02 -31.96
CA LYS A 48 9.24 32.58 -30.65
C LYS A 48 9.88 31.27 -30.19
N ARG A 49 10.51 30.52 -31.10
CA ARG A 49 11.14 29.21 -30.84
C ARG A 49 10.15 28.23 -30.19
N VAL A 50 8.98 28.11 -30.81
CA VAL A 50 7.91 27.23 -30.34
C VAL A 50 7.48 26.28 -31.45
N PHE A 51 7.22 25.04 -31.07
CA PHE A 51 6.66 23.99 -31.91
C PHE A 51 5.17 23.82 -31.58
N ASN A 52 4.32 23.75 -32.60
CA ASN A 52 2.89 23.50 -32.42
C ASN A 52 2.35 22.55 -33.49
N CYS A 53 1.85 21.39 -33.07
CA CYS A 53 1.12 20.47 -33.93
C CYS A 53 -0.40 20.63 -33.76
N LYS A 54 -1.09 20.94 -34.85
CA LYS A 54 -2.55 21.13 -34.85
C LYS A 54 -3.34 19.81 -34.82
N VAL A 55 -2.67 18.68 -35.06
CA VAL A 55 -3.32 17.36 -35.18
C VAL A 55 -3.23 16.60 -33.85
N CYS A 56 -2.04 16.39 -33.29
CA CYS A 56 -1.88 15.73 -31.99
C CYS A 56 -2.00 16.69 -30.78
N GLY A 57 -2.07 18.01 -31.01
CA GLY A 57 -2.17 19.02 -29.95
C GLY A 57 -0.87 19.29 -29.19
N ALA A 58 0.24 18.64 -29.58
CA ALA A 58 1.54 18.87 -28.97
C ALA A 58 2.00 20.32 -29.18
N SER A 59 2.31 21.02 -28.09
CA SER A 59 2.78 22.40 -28.11
C SER A 59 3.91 22.58 -27.11
N TYR A 60 5.10 22.92 -27.60
CA TYR A 60 6.31 22.98 -26.79
C TYR A 60 7.15 24.22 -27.10
N SER A 61 7.84 24.76 -26.10
CA SER A 61 9.04 25.58 -26.33
C SER A 61 10.15 24.72 -26.93
N GLU A 62 11.17 25.32 -27.53
CA GLU A 62 12.33 24.60 -28.06
C GLU A 62 12.95 23.63 -27.03
N VAL A 63 13.11 24.07 -25.77
CA VAL A 63 13.60 23.22 -24.67
C VAL A 63 12.63 22.09 -24.35
N GLY A 64 11.32 22.39 -24.28
CA GLY A 64 10.29 21.38 -24.07
C GLY A 64 10.24 20.34 -25.19
N PHE A 65 10.49 20.77 -26.43
CA PHE A 65 10.56 19.91 -27.60
C PHE A 65 11.77 18.96 -27.51
N VAL A 66 12.95 19.46 -27.14
CA VAL A 66 14.14 18.62 -26.90
C VAL A 66 13.87 17.59 -25.80
N ALA A 67 13.31 18.02 -24.66
CA ALA A 67 12.99 17.11 -23.55
C ALA A 67 12.01 16.00 -23.96
N ALA A 68 10.98 16.35 -24.73
CA ALA A 68 9.95 15.42 -25.18
C ALA A 68 10.43 14.46 -26.29
N THR A 69 11.20 14.96 -27.26
CA THR A 69 11.70 14.13 -28.38
C THR A 69 12.82 13.18 -27.98
N LEU A 70 13.67 13.59 -27.04
CA LEU A 70 14.79 12.76 -26.56
C LEU A 70 14.41 11.88 -25.37
N ASP A 71 13.27 12.15 -24.69
CA ASP A 71 12.92 11.54 -23.41
C ASP A 71 14.03 11.75 -22.36
N CYS A 72 14.30 13.02 -22.08
CA CYS A 72 15.31 13.46 -21.11
C CYS A 72 14.75 14.52 -20.16
N THR A 73 15.49 14.80 -19.09
CA THR A 73 15.07 15.83 -18.13
C THR A 73 15.18 17.23 -18.76
N TYR A 74 14.36 18.16 -18.28
CA TYR A 74 14.40 19.55 -18.74
C TYR A 74 15.81 20.17 -18.53
N GLU A 75 16.53 19.77 -17.48
CA GLU A 75 17.93 20.14 -17.26
C GLU A 75 18.84 19.73 -18.41
N ILE A 76 18.76 18.46 -18.80
CA ILE A 76 19.57 17.91 -19.88
C ILE A 76 19.23 18.65 -21.18
N ALA A 77 17.93 18.86 -21.46
CA ALA A 77 17.48 19.58 -22.64
C ALA A 77 18.07 20.99 -22.74
N VAL A 78 18.09 21.77 -21.64
CA VAL A 78 18.71 23.11 -21.63
C VAL A 78 20.22 23.02 -21.86
N LYS A 79 20.91 22.09 -21.21
CA LYS A 79 22.36 21.91 -21.39
C LYS A 79 22.72 21.53 -22.83
N LEU A 80 21.93 20.64 -23.44
CA LEU A 80 22.08 20.26 -24.84
C LEU A 80 21.88 21.48 -25.76
N LEU A 81 20.78 22.21 -25.56
CA LEU A 81 20.45 23.38 -26.39
C LEU A 81 21.53 24.47 -26.34
N LYS A 82 22.22 24.63 -25.19
CA LYS A 82 23.38 25.52 -25.09
C LYS A 82 24.52 25.09 -26.02
N GLN A 83 24.80 23.79 -26.17
CA GLN A 83 25.82 23.29 -27.10
C GLN A 83 25.46 23.59 -28.55
N PHE A 84 24.20 23.39 -28.93
CA PHE A 84 23.70 23.74 -30.28
C PHE A 84 23.76 25.24 -30.60
N SER A 85 23.89 26.09 -29.57
CA SER A 85 23.92 27.55 -29.72
C SER A 85 25.33 28.16 -29.69
N HIS A 86 26.35 27.41 -29.25
CA HIS A 86 27.67 27.97 -28.91
C HIS A 86 28.54 28.30 -30.13
N ASP A 87 28.51 27.45 -31.16
CA ASP A 87 29.19 27.66 -32.44
C ASP A 87 28.46 26.93 -33.58
N SER A 88 28.87 27.17 -34.83
CA SER A 88 28.30 26.53 -36.03
C SER A 88 29.20 25.45 -36.63
N GLU A 89 30.18 24.94 -35.87
CA GLU A 89 31.07 23.87 -36.36
C GLU A 89 30.28 22.57 -36.59
N ASP A 90 30.09 22.23 -37.85
CA ASP A 90 29.51 20.97 -38.28
C ASP A 90 30.62 19.98 -38.68
N LEU A 91 30.22 18.76 -39.03
CA LEU A 91 31.16 17.72 -39.44
C LEU A 91 32.00 18.12 -40.67
N PHE A 92 31.43 18.92 -41.59
CA PHE A 92 32.13 19.41 -42.77
C PHE A 92 33.25 20.37 -42.39
N THR A 93 32.94 21.39 -41.59
CA THR A 93 33.89 22.39 -41.11
C THR A 93 35.02 21.76 -40.29
N PHE A 94 34.70 20.75 -39.48
CA PHE A 94 35.70 19.98 -38.75
C PHE A 94 36.67 19.23 -39.67
N LYS A 95 36.16 18.59 -40.74
CA LYS A 95 37.02 17.91 -41.73
C LYS A 95 37.94 18.90 -42.48
N GLU A 96 37.51 20.14 -42.70
CA GLU A 96 38.37 21.18 -43.32
C GLU A 96 39.47 21.70 -42.38
N HIS A 97 39.19 21.78 -41.08
CA HIS A 97 40.13 22.34 -40.09
C HIS A 97 41.04 21.33 -39.41
N THR A 98 40.76 20.04 -39.59
CA THR A 98 41.59 18.96 -39.05
C THR A 98 42.44 18.32 -40.14
N THR A 99 43.48 17.61 -39.71
CA THR A 99 44.33 16.85 -40.63
C THR A 99 44.22 15.36 -40.31
N PHE A 100 44.66 14.51 -41.23
CA PHE A 100 44.82 13.09 -40.96
C PHE A 100 46.19 12.62 -41.46
N PRO A 101 47.26 12.85 -40.67
CA PRO A 101 48.61 12.42 -41.04
C PRO A 101 48.68 10.90 -41.18
N GLU A 102 49.52 10.42 -42.10
CA GLU A 102 49.73 8.97 -42.31
C GLU A 102 50.16 8.24 -41.03
N GLU A 103 50.94 8.90 -40.16
CA GLU A 103 51.32 8.33 -38.86
C GLU A 103 50.11 8.04 -37.95
N ILE A 104 49.07 8.89 -38.00
CA ILE A 104 47.84 8.68 -37.23
C ILE A 104 46.98 7.59 -37.87
N LYS A 105 46.96 7.52 -39.21
CA LYS A 105 46.32 6.43 -39.94
C LYS A 105 46.95 5.08 -39.60
N GLU A 106 48.28 4.98 -39.62
CA GLU A 106 49.01 3.79 -39.21
C GLU A 106 48.74 3.43 -37.74
N LYS A 107 48.66 4.41 -36.83
CA LYS A 107 48.26 4.15 -35.43
C LYS A 107 46.85 3.56 -35.34
N CYS A 108 45.87 4.07 -36.09
CA CYS A 108 44.51 3.53 -36.11
C CYS A 108 44.50 2.08 -36.64
N ASN A 109 45.23 1.82 -37.72
CA ASN A 109 45.35 0.49 -38.32
C ASN A 109 46.03 -0.50 -37.36
N ASN A 110 47.07 -0.08 -36.64
CA ASN A 110 47.74 -0.89 -35.62
C ASN A 110 46.85 -1.20 -34.41
N LEU A 111 45.83 -0.37 -34.14
CA LEU A 111 44.81 -0.62 -33.12
C LEU A 111 43.66 -1.53 -33.62
N GLY A 112 43.66 -1.90 -34.91
CA GLY A 112 42.61 -2.73 -35.51
C GLY A 112 41.43 -1.94 -36.07
N ILE A 113 41.58 -0.63 -36.30
CA ILE A 113 40.53 0.21 -36.88
C ILE A 113 40.73 0.25 -38.39
N THR A 114 39.76 -0.24 -39.16
CA THR A 114 39.81 -0.28 -40.64
C THR A 114 39.60 1.09 -41.28
N ASP A 115 40.16 1.31 -42.47
CA ASP A 115 39.99 2.53 -43.26
C ASP A 115 38.52 2.90 -43.50
N GLU A 116 37.64 1.92 -43.70
CA GLU A 116 36.20 2.13 -43.84
C GLU A 116 35.58 2.76 -42.59
N VAL A 117 35.97 2.29 -41.41
CA VAL A 117 35.48 2.79 -40.12
C VAL A 117 36.10 4.13 -39.76
N ILE A 118 37.36 4.37 -40.15
CA ILE A 118 38.01 5.68 -40.01
C ILE A 118 37.18 6.75 -40.75
N GLU A 119 36.73 6.46 -41.97
CA GLU A 119 35.89 7.41 -42.70
C GLU A 119 34.45 7.46 -42.18
N GLU A 120 33.85 6.32 -41.81
CA GLU A 120 32.50 6.25 -41.20
C GLU A 120 32.40 7.10 -39.93
N LEU A 121 33.38 6.97 -39.03
CA LEU A 121 33.46 7.73 -37.78
C LEU A 121 34.09 9.11 -37.96
N SER A 122 34.52 9.45 -39.19
CA SER A 122 35.21 10.71 -39.51
C SER A 122 36.39 10.99 -38.57
N ILE A 123 37.17 9.95 -38.24
CA ILE A 123 38.35 10.05 -37.39
C ILE A 123 39.39 10.94 -38.07
N ARG A 124 39.91 11.92 -37.32
CA ARG A 124 40.92 12.88 -37.76
C ARG A 124 41.95 13.11 -36.64
N SER A 125 42.76 14.14 -36.74
CA SER A 125 43.65 14.62 -35.69
C SER A 125 43.52 16.14 -35.55
N GLU A 126 43.26 16.61 -34.32
CA GLU A 126 43.17 18.05 -34.02
C GLU A 126 44.54 18.67 -33.75
N PHE A 127 45.49 17.89 -33.24
CA PHE A 127 46.79 18.37 -32.77
C PHE A 127 47.99 17.74 -33.49
N GLY A 128 47.75 16.83 -34.43
CA GLY A 128 48.76 16.12 -35.22
C GLY A 128 49.32 14.84 -34.56
N ASP A 129 49.10 14.64 -33.26
CA ASP A 129 49.62 13.51 -32.49
C ASP A 129 48.53 12.63 -31.83
N ASP A 130 47.26 13.02 -31.96
CA ASP A 130 46.09 12.42 -31.33
C ASP A 130 45.16 11.72 -32.33
N ILE A 131 44.39 10.74 -31.85
CA ILE A 131 43.26 10.17 -32.58
C ILE A 131 41.99 10.88 -32.10
N ALA A 132 41.43 11.75 -32.94
CA ALA A 132 40.25 12.55 -32.62
C ALA A 132 38.96 11.87 -33.09
N PHE A 133 38.10 11.50 -32.14
CA PHE A 133 36.77 10.97 -32.41
C PHE A 133 35.73 12.10 -32.30
N PRO A 134 35.16 12.58 -33.42
CA PRO A 134 34.11 13.60 -33.38
C PRO A 134 32.81 13.04 -32.80
N VAL A 135 32.21 13.75 -31.85
CA VAL A 135 30.90 13.42 -31.26
C VAL A 135 29.85 14.31 -31.89
N THR A 136 29.09 13.77 -32.85
CA THR A 136 28.07 14.50 -33.59
C THR A 136 26.65 14.19 -33.12
N MET A 137 25.76 15.17 -33.25
CA MET A 137 24.33 14.98 -33.09
C MET A 137 23.55 15.88 -34.05
N TYR A 138 22.77 15.30 -34.95
CA TYR A 138 22.18 15.99 -36.10
C TYR A 138 23.24 16.74 -36.92
N ASP A 139 24.36 16.07 -37.21
CA ASP A 139 25.52 16.58 -37.99
C ASP A 139 26.29 17.75 -37.34
N LYS A 140 25.83 18.20 -36.16
CA LYS A 140 26.48 19.20 -35.34
C LYS A 140 27.53 18.57 -34.43
N ILE A 141 28.74 19.12 -34.38
CA ILE A 141 29.74 18.69 -33.39
C ILE A 141 29.39 19.23 -32.00
N LEU A 142 29.29 18.33 -31.03
CA LEU A 142 29.06 18.67 -29.62
C LEU A 142 30.29 18.44 -28.73
N ASP A 143 31.19 17.54 -29.14
CA ASP A 143 32.47 17.29 -28.49
C ASP A 143 33.44 16.66 -29.51
N VAL A 144 34.73 16.69 -29.20
CA VAL A 144 35.74 15.89 -29.88
C VAL A 144 36.57 15.20 -28.81
N ARG A 145 36.67 13.87 -28.93
CA ARG A 145 37.31 13.02 -27.93
C ARG A 145 38.70 12.66 -28.43
N ASN A 146 39.71 13.37 -27.93
CA ASN A 146 41.10 13.18 -28.35
C ASN A 146 41.72 12.04 -27.54
N TYR A 147 42.00 10.91 -28.20
CA TYR A 147 42.70 9.78 -27.61
C TYR A 147 44.22 9.92 -27.81
N ARG A 148 44.95 9.88 -26.69
CA ARG A 148 46.40 9.93 -26.64
C ARG A 148 46.94 8.79 -25.76
N PRO A 149 47.35 7.67 -26.35
CA PRO A 149 47.89 6.56 -25.58
C PRO A 149 49.16 7.00 -24.82
N GLY A 150 49.16 6.84 -23.50
CA GLY A 150 50.28 7.20 -22.61
C GLY A 150 50.12 8.50 -21.80
N GLU A 151 49.12 9.33 -22.11
CA GLU A 151 48.80 10.51 -21.30
C GLU A 151 47.80 10.19 -20.16
N THR A 152 47.78 11.03 -19.13
CA THR A 152 46.77 11.00 -18.06
C THR A 152 46.05 12.35 -17.99
N PRO A 153 44.76 12.45 -18.38
CA PRO A 153 43.88 11.37 -18.84
C PRO A 153 44.19 10.92 -20.29
N LYS A 154 43.92 9.63 -20.58
CA LYS A 154 44.12 9.02 -21.92
C LYS A 154 43.20 9.61 -23.00
N ILE A 155 42.01 10.07 -22.59
CA ILE A 155 41.03 10.73 -23.46
C ILE A 155 40.69 12.08 -22.87
N LYS A 156 40.75 13.12 -23.71
CA LYS A 156 40.37 14.49 -23.34
C LYS A 156 39.14 14.90 -24.15
N SER A 157 38.19 15.54 -23.47
CA SER A 157 37.05 16.23 -24.11
C SER A 157 37.38 17.71 -24.27
N ARG A 158 36.69 18.36 -25.22
CA ARG A 158 36.69 19.81 -25.33
C ARG A 158 36.05 20.45 -24.09
N LYS A 159 36.45 21.69 -23.80
CA LYS A 159 35.99 22.42 -22.60
C LYS A 159 34.49 22.66 -22.67
N GLY A 160 33.76 22.19 -21.64
CA GLY A 160 32.32 22.41 -21.54
C GLY A 160 31.47 21.32 -22.21
N ALA A 161 32.08 20.27 -22.75
CA ALA A 161 31.38 19.11 -23.31
C ALA A 161 30.49 18.39 -22.28
N LEU A 162 29.45 17.73 -22.78
CA LEU A 162 28.51 16.97 -21.97
C LEU A 162 28.95 15.50 -21.85
N THR A 163 28.82 14.93 -20.65
CA THR A 163 28.96 13.49 -20.38
C THR A 163 27.69 12.74 -20.77
N GLY A 164 27.82 11.51 -21.30
CA GLY A 164 26.70 10.66 -21.67
C GLY A 164 26.15 10.89 -23.07
N LEU A 165 26.90 11.57 -23.94
CA LEU A 165 26.60 11.65 -25.38
C LEU A 165 26.90 10.30 -26.02
N ILE A 166 26.10 9.90 -27.00
CA ILE A 166 26.26 8.65 -27.73
C ILE A 166 27.17 8.88 -28.93
N ILE A 167 28.16 8.02 -29.14
CA ILE A 167 29.03 8.08 -30.32
C ILE A 167 29.12 6.69 -30.98
N PRO A 168 28.89 6.57 -32.30
CA PRO A 168 28.36 7.59 -33.22
C PRO A 168 26.82 7.69 -33.15
N PHE A 169 26.27 8.83 -32.72
CA PHE A 169 24.80 8.99 -32.65
C PHE A 169 24.14 9.06 -34.03
N ASP A 170 24.66 9.86 -34.95
CA ASP A 170 24.01 10.10 -36.25
C ASP A 170 23.98 8.86 -37.14
N VAL A 171 25.01 8.02 -37.06
CA VAL A 171 25.04 6.72 -37.73
C VAL A 171 24.10 5.73 -37.04
N TRP A 172 24.13 5.66 -35.71
CA TRP A 172 23.37 4.67 -34.93
C TRP A 172 21.85 4.92 -34.95
N ARG A 173 21.42 6.19 -34.92
CA ARG A 173 19.99 6.55 -34.89
C ARG A 173 19.24 6.15 -36.16
N LEU A 174 19.94 6.13 -37.30
CA LEU A 174 19.38 5.79 -38.62
C LEU A 174 19.24 4.27 -38.82
N ASP A 175 19.81 3.46 -37.91
CA ASP A 175 19.64 2.01 -37.95
C ASP A 175 18.23 1.64 -37.43
N GLU A 176 17.30 1.49 -38.37
CA GLU A 176 15.88 1.14 -38.12
C GLU A 176 15.67 -0.37 -37.90
N GLU A 177 16.70 -1.22 -38.04
CA GLU A 177 16.58 -2.66 -37.86
C GLU A 177 16.40 -3.04 -36.38
N SER A 178 15.15 -3.12 -35.94
CA SER A 178 14.77 -3.46 -34.55
C SER A 178 15.31 -4.80 -34.01
N ASN A 179 15.79 -5.70 -34.85
CA ASN A 179 16.30 -7.01 -34.45
C ASN A 179 17.83 -7.10 -34.34
N LYS A 180 18.55 -6.05 -34.78
CA LYS A 180 20.00 -6.00 -34.75
C LYS A 180 20.50 -5.64 -33.34
N TRP A 181 21.58 -6.29 -32.91
CA TRP A 181 22.23 -5.97 -31.64
C TRP A 181 23.02 -4.67 -31.76
N THR A 182 22.76 -3.73 -30.86
CA THR A 182 23.64 -2.60 -30.58
C THR A 182 24.66 -3.04 -29.54
N VAL A 183 25.94 -3.00 -29.88
CA VAL A 183 27.03 -3.30 -28.94
C VAL A 183 27.45 -2.01 -28.24
N LEU A 184 27.36 -1.96 -26.92
CA LEU A 184 27.79 -0.81 -26.13
C LEU A 184 29.17 -1.09 -25.53
N CYS A 185 30.19 -0.41 -26.03
CA CYS A 185 31.59 -0.60 -25.66
C CYS A 185 32.05 0.40 -24.58
N ALA A 186 33.10 0.05 -23.84
CA ALA A 186 33.66 0.86 -22.74
C ALA A 186 34.13 2.26 -23.15
N GLY A 187 34.80 2.35 -24.31
CA GLY A 187 35.30 3.62 -24.84
C GLY A 187 35.31 3.71 -26.36
N GLU A 188 35.81 4.85 -26.86
CA GLU A 188 35.76 5.21 -28.28
C GLU A 188 36.64 4.29 -29.14
N LYS A 189 37.79 3.87 -28.61
CA LYS A 189 38.68 2.88 -29.23
C LYS A 189 37.97 1.54 -29.44
N ASP A 190 37.36 1.00 -28.39
CA ASP A 190 36.68 -0.30 -28.43
C ASP A 190 35.47 -0.30 -29.34
N MET A 191 34.75 0.82 -29.36
CA MET A 191 33.66 1.05 -30.31
C MET A 191 34.18 0.98 -31.76
N ALA A 192 35.27 1.67 -32.08
CA ALA A 192 35.83 1.67 -33.44
C ALA A 192 36.34 0.29 -33.89
N VAL A 193 36.98 -0.46 -32.98
CA VAL A 193 37.44 -1.83 -33.28
C VAL A 193 36.26 -2.79 -33.46
N ALA A 194 35.21 -2.68 -32.63
CA ALA A 194 33.99 -3.46 -32.80
C ALA A 194 33.29 -3.15 -34.14
N ARG A 195 33.21 -1.88 -34.55
CA ARG A 195 32.68 -1.50 -35.87
C ARG A 195 33.52 -2.05 -37.02
N SER A 196 34.85 -2.09 -36.86
CA SER A 196 35.78 -2.66 -37.86
C SER A 196 35.57 -4.17 -38.05
N ASN A 197 35.00 -4.84 -37.05
CA ASN A 197 34.55 -6.23 -37.10
C ASN A 197 33.07 -6.38 -37.52
N GLY A 198 32.43 -5.33 -38.04
CA GLY A 198 31.08 -5.35 -38.59
C GLY A 198 29.95 -5.37 -37.56
N PHE A 199 30.19 -4.88 -36.33
CA PHE A 199 29.15 -4.70 -35.31
C PHE A 199 28.53 -3.31 -35.38
N ASN A 200 27.23 -3.21 -35.05
CA ASN A 200 26.60 -1.92 -34.76
C ASN A 200 27.00 -1.47 -33.35
N ALA A 201 28.21 -0.91 -33.21
CA ALA A 201 28.77 -0.54 -31.92
C ALA A 201 28.66 0.96 -31.65
N ILE A 202 28.43 1.30 -30.37
CA ILE A 202 28.40 2.65 -29.82
C ILE A 202 29.18 2.69 -28.49
N THR A 203 29.51 3.89 -28.02
CA THR A 203 29.95 4.15 -26.64
C THR A 203 29.34 5.44 -26.10
N LEU A 204 29.58 5.74 -24.82
CA LEU A 204 29.14 6.95 -24.14
C LEU A 204 30.32 7.84 -23.75
N THR A 205 30.20 9.15 -23.98
CA THR A 205 31.21 10.09 -23.51
C THR A 205 31.28 10.11 -21.98
N GLY A 206 32.50 10.18 -21.44
CA GLY A 206 32.76 10.21 -19.99
C GLY A 206 32.97 8.83 -19.33
N GLY A 207 33.08 7.77 -20.14
CA GLY A 207 33.52 6.44 -19.71
C GLY A 207 32.42 5.56 -19.13
N GLU A 208 32.81 4.38 -18.65
CA GLU A 208 31.91 3.26 -18.30
C GLU A 208 30.89 3.55 -17.20
N GLN A 209 31.11 4.58 -16.37
CA GLN A 209 30.18 4.99 -15.32
C GLN A 209 29.12 6.00 -15.78
N ALA A 210 29.25 6.52 -17.00
CA ALA A 210 28.30 7.43 -17.59
C ALA A 210 26.97 6.75 -17.92
N LEU A 211 25.89 7.53 -17.87
CA LEU A 211 24.57 7.12 -18.32
C LEU A 211 24.20 7.96 -19.56
N PRO A 212 23.41 7.41 -20.49
CA PRO A 212 23.03 8.15 -21.67
C PRO A 212 22.19 9.37 -21.26
N LEU A 213 22.44 10.51 -21.89
CA LEU A 213 21.69 11.74 -21.63
C LEU A 213 20.20 11.63 -21.97
N PHE A 214 19.85 10.70 -22.85
CA PHE A 214 18.51 10.51 -23.36
C PHE A 214 18.23 9.05 -23.63
N LYS A 215 16.95 8.66 -23.53
CA LYS A 215 16.54 7.25 -23.51
C LYS A 215 15.76 6.84 -24.75
N ASN A 216 15.08 7.78 -25.42
CA ASN A 216 14.09 7.46 -26.45
C ASN A 216 14.67 6.58 -27.58
N TYR A 217 15.92 6.82 -27.98
CA TYR A 217 16.58 6.08 -29.05
C TYR A 217 16.96 4.63 -28.69
N PHE A 218 16.97 4.27 -27.40
CA PHE A 218 17.17 2.87 -26.96
C PHE A 218 15.87 2.06 -27.00
N LYS A 219 14.71 2.72 -27.17
CA LYS A 219 13.41 2.07 -27.15
C LYS A 219 13.32 0.98 -28.21
N ASN A 220 12.89 -0.22 -27.79
CA ASN A 220 12.73 -1.39 -28.65
C ASN A 220 14.01 -1.92 -29.33
N LYS A 221 15.21 -1.41 -29.00
CA LYS A 221 16.49 -1.96 -29.50
C LYS A 221 17.00 -3.09 -28.60
N ARG A 222 17.85 -3.97 -29.15
CA ARG A 222 18.54 -5.02 -28.39
C ARG A 222 19.96 -4.56 -28.06
N ILE A 223 20.33 -4.54 -26.78
CA ILE A 223 21.58 -3.94 -26.31
C ILE A 223 22.50 -5.00 -25.71
N ALA A 224 23.72 -5.13 -26.23
CA ALA A 224 24.77 -6.00 -25.72
C ALA A 224 25.89 -5.14 -25.14
N ILE A 225 26.07 -5.15 -23.82
CA ILE A 225 27.04 -4.30 -23.13
C ILE A 225 28.34 -5.08 -22.96
N CYS A 226 29.43 -4.56 -23.53
CA CYS A 226 30.76 -5.16 -23.54
C CYS A 226 31.76 -4.16 -22.93
N TYR A 227 31.89 -4.18 -21.61
CA TYR A 227 32.80 -3.31 -20.85
C TYR A 227 34.02 -4.10 -20.35
N ASP A 228 35.01 -3.38 -19.83
CA ASP A 228 36.28 -3.93 -19.39
C ASP A 228 36.06 -5.03 -18.33
N ASN A 229 36.96 -6.01 -18.29
CA ASN A 229 36.89 -7.15 -17.36
C ASN A 229 37.33 -6.81 -15.92
N ASP A 230 37.10 -5.58 -15.48
CA ASP A 230 37.44 -5.10 -14.15
C ASP A 230 36.20 -4.69 -13.32
N ASP A 231 36.41 -4.29 -12.07
CA ASP A 231 35.32 -3.89 -11.17
C ASP A 231 34.59 -2.61 -11.66
N ALA A 232 35.27 -1.71 -12.37
CA ALA A 232 34.66 -0.49 -12.89
C ALA A 232 33.74 -0.82 -14.08
N GLY A 233 34.20 -1.65 -15.01
CA GLY A 233 33.44 -2.13 -16.16
C GLY A 233 32.23 -2.94 -15.74
N ALA A 234 32.40 -3.90 -14.82
CA ALA A 234 31.29 -4.69 -14.29
C ALA A 234 30.22 -3.83 -13.60
N ARG A 235 30.62 -2.84 -12.80
CA ARG A 235 29.67 -1.90 -12.17
C ARG A 235 28.98 -1.00 -13.18
N GLY A 236 29.73 -0.49 -14.16
CA GLY A 236 29.21 0.38 -15.21
C GLY A 236 28.16 -0.34 -16.07
N ALA A 237 28.46 -1.57 -16.47
CA ALA A 237 27.59 -2.40 -17.29
C ALA A 237 26.25 -2.73 -16.58
N ASN A 238 26.30 -3.11 -15.31
CA ASN A 238 25.08 -3.36 -14.53
C ASN A 238 24.26 -2.08 -14.31
N LYS A 239 24.93 -0.95 -14.04
CA LYS A 239 24.26 0.34 -13.85
C LYS A 239 23.51 0.80 -15.10
N ILE A 240 24.11 0.67 -16.29
CA ILE A 240 23.44 1.04 -17.54
C ILE A 240 22.37 0.02 -17.95
N ALA A 241 22.58 -1.28 -17.68
CA ALA A 241 21.56 -2.30 -17.89
C ALA A 241 20.30 -2.01 -17.06
N ALA A 242 20.47 -1.71 -15.77
CA ALA A 242 19.37 -1.30 -14.89
C ALA A 242 18.69 0.00 -15.37
N HIS A 243 19.46 0.95 -15.90
CA HIS A 243 18.94 2.23 -16.39
C HIS A 243 18.08 2.12 -17.67
N LEU A 244 18.40 1.14 -18.53
CA LEU A 244 17.70 0.88 -19.79
C LEU A 244 16.64 -0.23 -19.67
N PHE A 245 16.55 -0.90 -18.53
CA PHE A 245 15.58 -1.97 -18.29
C PHE A 245 14.14 -1.46 -18.43
N GLY A 246 13.32 -2.20 -19.20
CA GLY A 246 11.94 -1.80 -19.53
C GLY A 246 11.83 -0.76 -20.67
N ILE A 247 12.94 -0.25 -21.17
CA ILE A 247 13.00 0.67 -22.33
C ILE A 247 13.50 -0.09 -23.57
N ALA A 248 14.65 -0.75 -23.44
CA ALA A 248 15.18 -1.63 -24.47
C ALA A 248 14.34 -2.92 -24.58
N LYS A 249 14.32 -3.52 -25.78
CA LYS A 249 13.63 -4.80 -26.04
C LYS A 249 14.28 -5.96 -25.29
N GLU A 250 15.61 -5.96 -25.27
CA GLU A 250 16.43 -6.99 -24.64
C GLU A 250 17.78 -6.39 -24.29
N ILE A 251 18.33 -6.73 -23.13
CA ILE A 251 19.63 -6.26 -22.66
C ILE A 251 20.46 -7.48 -22.25
N LYS A 252 21.75 -7.49 -22.60
CA LYS A 252 22.71 -8.51 -22.19
C LYS A 252 23.98 -7.84 -21.67
N VAL A 253 24.42 -8.21 -20.48
CA VAL A 253 25.74 -7.84 -19.94
C VAL A 253 26.71 -8.95 -20.32
N VAL A 254 27.48 -8.73 -21.39
CA VAL A 254 28.25 -9.78 -22.06
C VAL A 254 29.58 -9.97 -21.36
N THR A 255 29.63 -10.84 -20.35
CA THR A 255 30.87 -11.22 -19.65
C THR A 255 31.54 -12.47 -20.24
N GLU A 256 30.91 -13.12 -21.21
CA GLU A 256 31.43 -14.36 -21.82
C GLU A 256 32.79 -14.16 -22.52
N PHE A 257 33.05 -12.97 -23.08
CA PHE A 257 34.33 -12.67 -23.71
C PHE A 257 35.47 -12.51 -22.68
N HIS A 258 35.16 -12.23 -21.41
CA HIS A 258 36.12 -12.20 -20.28
C HIS A 258 36.70 -13.60 -19.97
N LYS A 259 36.11 -14.68 -20.50
CA LYS A 259 36.74 -16.01 -20.42
C LYS A 259 38.01 -16.13 -21.28
N VAL A 260 38.09 -15.29 -22.33
CA VAL A 260 39.26 -15.17 -23.21
C VAL A 260 40.18 -14.07 -22.69
N CYS A 261 39.65 -12.87 -22.45
CA CYS A 261 40.37 -11.75 -21.86
C CYS A 261 40.49 -11.92 -20.34
N LYS A 262 41.58 -12.51 -19.86
CA LYS A 262 41.78 -12.87 -18.44
C LYS A 262 42.59 -11.85 -17.64
N GLU A 263 43.35 -10.96 -18.28
CA GLU A 263 44.14 -9.95 -17.56
C GLU A 263 43.24 -8.77 -17.18
N ILE A 264 43.35 -8.27 -15.95
CA ILE A 264 42.47 -7.22 -15.44
C ILE A 264 42.64 -5.93 -16.27
N GLY A 265 41.53 -5.37 -16.71
CA GLY A 265 41.47 -4.17 -17.55
C GLY A 265 41.57 -4.45 -19.05
N GLU A 266 41.43 -5.71 -19.48
CA GLU A 266 41.33 -6.07 -20.89
C GLU A 266 39.91 -5.83 -21.44
N ASP A 267 39.87 -5.40 -22.69
CA ASP A 267 38.67 -4.88 -23.34
C ASP A 267 38.37 -5.59 -24.68
N ILE A 268 37.43 -5.03 -25.45
CA ILE A 268 37.06 -5.54 -26.77
C ILE A 268 38.20 -5.40 -27.78
N THR A 269 39.03 -4.37 -27.65
CA THR A 269 40.20 -4.22 -28.51
C THR A 269 41.18 -5.38 -28.27
N ASP A 270 41.46 -5.74 -27.02
CA ASP A 270 42.31 -6.89 -26.70
C ASP A 270 41.70 -8.20 -27.20
N TYR A 271 40.39 -8.37 -27.07
CA TYR A 271 39.69 -9.56 -27.55
C TYR A 271 39.94 -9.85 -29.04
N PHE A 272 39.92 -8.81 -29.88
CA PHE A 272 40.18 -8.94 -31.32
C PHE A 272 41.68 -8.92 -31.65
N MET A 273 42.46 -8.03 -31.04
CA MET A 273 43.85 -7.77 -31.45
C MET A 273 44.88 -8.64 -30.74
N LYS A 274 44.72 -8.89 -29.43
CA LYS A 274 45.66 -9.71 -28.64
C LYS A 274 45.32 -11.19 -28.73
N TYR A 275 44.03 -11.54 -28.76
CA TYR A 275 43.55 -12.92 -28.74
C TYR A 275 43.04 -13.44 -30.10
N GLU A 276 43.13 -12.62 -31.16
CA GLU A 276 42.81 -12.97 -32.56
C GLU A 276 41.43 -13.63 -32.73
N LYS A 277 40.44 -13.20 -31.93
CA LYS A 277 39.07 -13.71 -32.04
C LYS A 277 38.35 -13.10 -33.24
N THR A 278 37.33 -13.80 -33.71
CA THR A 278 36.56 -13.40 -34.88
C THR A 278 35.23 -12.77 -34.51
N ARG A 279 34.59 -12.12 -35.48
CA ARG A 279 33.21 -11.63 -35.36
C ARG A 279 32.24 -12.72 -34.89
N ASP A 280 32.35 -13.93 -35.42
CA ASP A 280 31.45 -15.02 -35.07
C ASP A 280 31.64 -15.49 -33.62
N ASP A 281 32.87 -15.40 -33.08
CA ASP A 281 33.15 -15.70 -31.68
C ASP A 281 32.43 -14.73 -30.74
N LEU A 282 32.49 -13.41 -31.01
CA LEU A 282 31.79 -12.42 -30.18
C LEU A 282 30.26 -12.55 -30.32
N ILE A 283 29.74 -12.85 -31.53
CA ILE A 283 28.32 -13.18 -31.72
C ILE A 283 27.92 -14.38 -30.85
N GLN A 284 28.78 -15.38 -30.75
CA GLN A 284 28.54 -16.55 -29.92
C GLN A 284 28.54 -16.20 -28.43
N CYS A 285 29.46 -15.34 -27.96
CA CYS A 285 29.43 -14.78 -26.61
C CYS A 285 28.09 -14.09 -26.32
N ILE A 286 27.61 -13.20 -27.19
CA ILE A 286 26.33 -12.51 -27.05
C ILE A 286 25.15 -13.49 -27.01
N LYS A 287 25.18 -14.55 -27.81
CA LYS A 287 24.13 -15.59 -27.82
C LYS A 287 24.10 -16.38 -26.51
N GLN A 288 25.28 -16.74 -25.99
CA GLN A 288 25.43 -17.53 -24.75
C GLN A 288 25.12 -16.72 -23.49
N THR A 289 25.35 -15.41 -23.50
CA THR A 289 24.97 -14.53 -22.39
C THR A 289 23.45 -14.53 -22.19
N PRO A 290 22.93 -14.80 -20.98
CA PRO A 290 21.51 -14.70 -20.70
C PRO A 290 21.02 -13.24 -20.77
N ALA A 291 19.72 -13.06 -21.01
CA ALA A 291 19.12 -11.73 -20.94
C ALA A 291 19.11 -11.22 -19.49
N TYR A 292 19.35 -9.92 -19.32
CA TYR A 292 19.33 -9.25 -18.03
C TYR A 292 17.95 -9.40 -17.38
N THR A 293 17.93 -9.82 -16.13
CA THR A 293 16.74 -10.29 -15.42
C THR A 293 16.21 -9.26 -14.43
N ILE A 294 14.96 -9.47 -13.99
CA ILE A 294 14.36 -8.68 -12.90
C ILE A 294 15.13 -8.88 -11.59
N THR A 295 15.71 -10.06 -11.35
CA THR A 295 16.50 -10.34 -10.16
C THR A 295 17.77 -9.49 -10.12
N GLU A 296 18.52 -9.44 -11.23
CA GLU A 296 19.72 -8.60 -11.34
C GLU A 296 19.39 -7.11 -11.21
N LEU A 297 18.26 -6.67 -11.77
CA LEU A 297 17.75 -5.31 -11.55
C LEU A 297 17.52 -5.03 -10.05
N GLN A 298 16.89 -5.96 -9.33
CA GLN A 298 16.63 -5.80 -7.90
C GLN A 298 17.92 -5.76 -7.08
N GLU A 299 18.91 -6.57 -7.43
CA GLU A 299 20.25 -6.57 -6.80
C GLU A 299 20.97 -5.23 -7.03
N GLU A 300 20.99 -4.73 -8.25
CA GLU A 300 21.59 -3.43 -8.57
C GLU A 300 20.85 -2.29 -7.86
N GLN A 301 19.52 -2.32 -7.85
CA GLN A 301 18.72 -1.35 -7.08
C GLN A 301 18.98 -1.44 -5.58
N GLN A 302 19.17 -2.63 -5.02
CA GLN A 302 19.51 -2.80 -3.60
C GLN A 302 20.91 -2.25 -3.30
N ARG A 303 21.85 -2.33 -4.26
CA ARG A 303 23.18 -1.75 -4.14
C ARG A 303 23.15 -0.21 -4.19
N THR A 304 22.40 0.37 -5.12
CA THR A 304 22.38 1.83 -5.33
C THR A 304 21.41 2.56 -4.41
N GLN A 305 20.26 1.94 -4.10
CA GLN A 305 19.17 2.50 -3.30
C GLN A 305 18.62 1.40 -2.38
N PRO A 306 19.36 1.05 -1.31
CA PRO A 306 19.02 -0.09 -0.47
C PRO A 306 17.65 0.09 0.21
N LEU A 307 16.86 -0.98 0.26
CA LEU A 307 15.66 -1.06 1.08
C LEU A 307 16.06 -1.34 2.54
N ILE A 308 15.87 -0.36 3.42
CA ILE A 308 16.27 -0.39 4.84
C ILE A 308 15.17 0.18 5.73
N THR A 309 15.27 -0.01 7.04
CA THR A 309 14.37 0.63 8.01
C THR A 309 14.69 2.13 8.18
N LEU A 310 13.74 2.94 8.67
CA LEU A 310 13.97 4.36 8.92
C LEU A 310 15.07 4.56 9.97
N ILE A 311 15.16 3.68 10.97
CA ILE A 311 16.23 3.74 11.97
C ILE A 311 17.61 3.47 11.34
N GLU A 312 17.72 2.49 10.44
CA GLU A 312 18.96 2.25 9.71
C GLU A 312 19.33 3.41 8.79
N ALA A 313 18.33 4.04 8.16
CA ALA A 313 18.54 5.21 7.31
C ALA A 313 19.15 6.40 8.06
N THR A 314 19.04 6.47 9.39
CA THR A 314 19.70 7.50 10.22
C THR A 314 21.21 7.31 10.37
N LYS A 315 21.77 6.16 9.98
CA LYS A 315 23.21 5.90 10.08
C LYS A 315 23.98 6.88 9.17
N PRO A 316 25.15 7.40 9.58
CA PRO A 316 25.90 8.41 8.84
C PRO A 316 26.17 8.08 7.36
N GLN A 317 26.36 6.78 7.05
CA GLN A 317 26.59 6.30 5.68
C GLN A 317 25.42 6.49 4.72
N TYR A 318 24.20 6.70 5.23
CA TYR A 318 22.97 6.87 4.44
C TYR A 318 22.42 8.30 4.46
N ILE A 319 22.92 9.16 5.35
CA ILE A 319 22.56 10.59 5.37
C ILE A 319 23.04 11.24 4.05
N ASN A 320 22.19 12.06 3.44
CA ASN A 320 22.40 12.64 2.11
C ASN A 320 22.56 11.60 0.98
N ARG A 321 22.15 10.35 1.17
CA ARG A 321 22.02 9.34 0.10
C ARG A 321 20.56 8.97 -0.11
N VAL A 322 20.24 8.56 -1.34
CA VAL A 322 18.91 8.03 -1.65
C VAL A 322 18.83 6.58 -1.18
N VAL A 323 17.77 6.29 -0.42
CA VAL A 323 17.45 4.97 0.11
C VAL A 323 15.96 4.69 -0.07
N ARG A 324 15.55 3.46 0.19
CA ARG A 324 14.14 3.05 0.14
C ARG A 324 13.71 2.51 1.51
N SER A 325 12.47 2.78 1.91
CA SER A 325 11.86 2.18 3.11
C SER A 325 10.36 1.96 2.93
N ASN A 326 9.83 0.96 3.63
CA ASN A 326 8.40 0.79 3.82
C ASN A 326 7.95 1.71 4.95
N ILE A 327 7.11 2.68 4.64
CA ILE A 327 6.65 3.70 5.57
C ILE A 327 5.12 3.66 5.72
N GLN A 328 4.64 4.07 6.87
CA GLN A 328 3.23 4.37 7.10
C GLN A 328 3.05 5.85 7.41
N VAL A 329 2.04 6.47 6.78
CA VAL A 329 1.70 7.87 7.03
C VAL A 329 0.92 7.97 8.32
N VAL A 330 1.54 8.56 9.34
CA VAL A 330 0.93 8.77 10.65
C VAL A 330 0.04 10.00 10.63
N ALA A 331 0.51 11.06 9.97
CA ALA A 331 -0.22 12.31 9.88
C ALA A 331 -0.06 13.01 8.54
N THR A 332 -1.09 13.77 8.16
CA THR A 332 -1.07 14.65 6.98
C THR A 332 -1.33 16.09 7.42
N PHE A 333 -0.70 17.02 6.71
CA PHE A 333 -0.86 18.46 6.94
C PHE A 333 -1.65 19.07 5.78
N ASP A 334 -2.50 20.05 6.09
CA ASP A 334 -3.25 20.77 5.06
C ASP A 334 -2.37 21.72 4.24
N SER A 335 -1.17 22.05 4.74
CA SER A 335 -0.22 22.90 4.03
C SER A 335 0.35 22.20 2.79
N THR A 336 0.24 22.88 1.66
CA THR A 336 0.89 22.51 0.39
C THR A 336 1.80 23.64 -0.03
N PHE A 337 3.00 23.28 -0.48
CA PHE A 337 4.01 24.24 -0.93
C PHE A 337 4.19 24.15 -2.43
N VAL A 338 4.70 25.22 -3.03
CA VAL A 338 5.08 25.26 -4.43
C VAL A 338 6.57 25.60 -4.51
N VAL A 339 7.33 24.77 -5.20
CA VAL A 339 8.76 24.97 -5.42
C VAL A 339 9.05 25.09 -6.91
N PRO A 340 10.00 25.94 -7.33
CA PRO A 340 10.45 25.94 -8.71
C PRO A 340 11.18 24.63 -9.01
N THR A 341 10.97 24.07 -10.20
CA THR A 341 11.79 22.97 -10.73
C THR A 341 13.03 23.48 -11.47
N THR A 342 13.03 24.75 -11.87
CA THR A 342 14.19 25.39 -12.49
C THR A 342 14.27 26.86 -12.07
N ILE A 343 15.47 27.28 -11.68
CA ILE A 343 15.79 28.67 -11.38
C ILE A 343 16.99 29.07 -12.23
N THR A 344 16.85 30.14 -13.02
CA THR A 344 17.94 30.71 -13.82
C THR A 344 18.22 32.13 -13.36
N ALA A 345 19.50 32.46 -13.20
CA ALA A 345 19.98 33.81 -12.94
C ALA A 345 20.89 34.27 -14.07
N LYS A 346 20.68 35.50 -14.55
CA LYS A 346 21.50 36.12 -15.60
C LYS A 346 22.01 37.48 -15.16
N LYS A 347 23.29 37.74 -15.41
CA LYS A 347 23.91 39.05 -15.20
C LYS A 347 23.49 40.03 -16.30
N THR A 348 22.83 41.12 -15.93
CA THR A 348 22.28 42.11 -16.89
C THR A 348 23.12 43.37 -17.04
N ALA A 349 23.92 43.73 -16.03
CA ALA A 349 24.83 44.89 -16.08
C ALA A 349 26.01 44.70 -15.12
N LEU A 350 27.07 45.50 -15.28
CA LEU A 350 28.26 45.50 -14.41
C LEU A 350 28.31 46.77 -13.53
N SER A 351 27.25 47.06 -12.76
CA SER A 351 27.22 48.26 -11.90
C SER A 351 27.70 48.03 -10.46
N GLY A 352 28.10 46.79 -10.12
CA GLY A 352 28.50 46.41 -8.77
C GLY A 352 29.97 46.67 -8.41
N ASN A 353 30.30 46.38 -7.16
CA ASN A 353 31.66 46.50 -6.64
C ASN A 353 32.51 45.31 -7.12
N PRO A 354 33.67 45.52 -7.79
CA PRO A 354 34.51 44.45 -8.33
C PRO A 354 34.96 43.38 -7.32
N LYS A 355 34.96 43.70 -6.00
CA LYS A 355 35.33 42.73 -4.95
C LYS A 355 34.23 41.71 -4.66
N SER A 356 32.96 42.07 -4.85
CA SER A 356 31.78 41.24 -4.52
C SER A 356 30.95 40.82 -5.73
N ASP A 357 31.18 41.47 -6.87
CA ASP A 357 30.52 41.29 -8.15
C ASP A 357 31.44 40.47 -9.06
N LYS A 358 31.25 39.16 -9.08
CA LYS A 358 32.15 38.20 -9.73
C LYS A 358 31.57 37.60 -11.01
N MET A 359 30.29 37.84 -11.30
CA MET A 359 29.66 37.31 -12.51
C MET A 359 30.01 38.16 -13.72
N LEU A 360 30.34 37.51 -14.84
CA LEU A 360 30.59 38.18 -16.11
C LEU A 360 29.27 38.67 -16.72
N LEU A 361 29.32 39.76 -17.52
CA LEU A 361 28.15 40.26 -18.23
C LEU A 361 27.56 39.17 -19.13
N GLY A 362 26.27 38.87 -18.98
CA GLY A 362 25.61 37.79 -19.70
C GLY A 362 25.82 36.39 -19.12
N GLU A 363 26.65 36.21 -18.07
CA GLU A 363 26.82 34.93 -17.39
C GLU A 363 25.49 34.44 -16.82
N GLU A 364 25.19 33.16 -17.08
CA GLU A 364 23.98 32.49 -16.61
C GLU A 364 24.32 31.35 -15.65
N LYS A 365 23.66 31.35 -14.49
CA LYS A 365 23.67 30.23 -13.55
C LYS A 365 22.29 29.62 -13.46
N THR A 366 22.20 28.31 -13.58
CA THR A 366 20.92 27.59 -13.52
C THR A 366 20.98 26.50 -12.47
N TRP A 367 19.90 26.36 -11.71
CA TRP A 367 19.66 25.29 -10.76
C TRP A 367 18.41 24.52 -11.17
N TYR A 368 18.43 23.20 -10.97
CA TYR A 368 17.33 22.30 -11.28
C TYR A 368 17.00 21.47 -10.05
N LEU A 369 15.72 21.15 -9.86
CA LEU A 369 15.27 20.22 -8.84
C LEU A 369 15.51 18.78 -9.30
N GLY A 370 16.42 18.07 -8.62
CA GLY A 370 16.76 16.67 -8.88
C GLY A 370 17.27 15.99 -7.61
N GLU A 371 17.79 14.78 -7.72
CA GLU A 371 18.25 13.95 -6.59
C GLU A 371 19.33 14.63 -5.73
N ASP A 372 20.29 15.30 -6.37
CA ASP A 372 21.39 15.96 -5.69
C ASP A 372 20.98 17.27 -5.01
N THR A 373 20.04 18.00 -5.63
CA THR A 373 19.59 19.33 -5.21
C THR A 373 18.30 19.31 -4.40
N ALA A 374 17.68 18.15 -4.19
CA ALA A 374 16.41 18.01 -3.49
C ALA A 374 16.41 18.69 -2.12
N ALA A 375 17.54 18.67 -1.40
CA ALA A 375 17.70 19.34 -0.09
C ALA A 375 17.44 20.85 -0.13
N ASP A 376 17.69 21.51 -1.26
CA ASP A 376 17.56 22.95 -1.41
C ASP A 376 16.10 23.42 -1.30
N ILE A 377 15.11 22.54 -1.52
CA ILE A 377 13.70 22.90 -1.36
C ILE A 377 13.38 23.38 0.05
N LEU A 378 14.11 22.88 1.07
CA LEU A 378 13.94 23.29 2.47
C LEU A 378 14.33 24.76 2.71
N LYS A 379 15.12 25.35 1.80
CA LYS A 379 15.41 26.79 1.78
C LYS A 379 14.31 27.62 1.13
N LEU A 380 13.30 26.99 0.56
CA LEU A 380 12.21 27.65 -0.14
C LEU A 380 10.85 27.46 0.56
N ILE A 381 10.71 26.47 1.45
CA ILE A 381 9.41 26.08 2.04
C ILE A 381 9.42 25.98 3.58
N ASP A 382 8.21 25.88 4.17
CA ASP A 382 7.91 25.50 5.58
C ASP A 382 8.69 26.21 6.71
N ASN A 383 9.06 27.49 6.52
CA ASN A 383 9.73 28.31 7.54
C ASN A 383 9.22 29.77 7.57
N ASN A 384 8.01 30.04 7.05
CA ASN A 384 7.40 31.38 7.00
C ASN A 384 8.32 32.45 6.38
N PHE A 385 9.04 32.09 5.32
CA PHE A 385 9.92 33.02 4.61
C PHE A 385 9.11 34.14 3.97
N ASN A 386 9.54 35.40 4.17
CA ASN A 386 9.06 36.52 3.37
C ASN A 386 9.75 36.54 2.00
N GLU A 387 9.27 37.39 1.08
CA GLU A 387 9.81 37.46 -0.29
C GLU A 387 11.31 37.77 -0.34
N GLU A 388 11.78 38.64 0.55
CA GLU A 388 13.19 39.00 0.66
C GLU A 388 14.08 37.82 1.07
N GLN A 389 13.64 37.03 2.05
CA GLN A 389 14.37 35.83 2.48
C GLN A 389 14.40 34.78 1.37
N ILE A 390 13.28 34.58 0.66
CA ILE A 390 13.22 33.69 -0.51
C ILE A 390 14.22 34.16 -1.58
N ARG A 391 14.29 35.47 -1.85
CA ARG A 391 15.24 36.05 -2.81
C ARG A 391 16.70 35.77 -2.42
N LEU A 392 17.05 35.91 -1.14
CA LEU A 392 18.39 35.62 -0.63
C LEU A 392 18.72 34.11 -0.70
N ASN A 393 17.77 33.25 -0.32
CA ASN A 393 17.94 31.80 -0.36
C ASN A 393 18.12 31.31 -1.80
N VAL A 394 17.39 31.89 -2.77
CA VAL A 394 17.57 31.57 -4.20
C VAL A 394 18.97 31.94 -4.70
N ARG A 395 19.52 33.09 -4.27
CA ARG A 395 20.91 33.45 -4.60
C ARG A 395 21.91 32.45 -4.01
N GLU A 396 21.68 31.99 -2.79
CA GLU A 396 22.52 30.98 -2.14
C GLU A 396 22.50 29.64 -2.88
N ILE A 397 21.31 29.15 -3.27
CA ILE A 397 21.12 27.94 -4.07
C ILE A 397 21.92 28.01 -5.39
N LEU A 398 21.89 29.17 -6.05
CA LEU A 398 22.63 29.42 -7.28
C LEU A 398 24.12 29.75 -7.07
N ARG A 399 24.61 29.74 -5.82
CA ARG A 399 25.98 30.13 -5.45
C ARG A 399 26.34 31.52 -5.98
N ILE A 400 25.42 32.46 -5.80
CA ILE A 400 25.56 33.88 -6.12
C ILE A 400 25.74 34.67 -4.82
N SER A 401 26.75 35.54 -4.79
CA SER A 401 27.02 36.39 -3.63
C SER A 401 25.83 37.33 -3.33
N LYS A 402 25.57 37.60 -2.05
CA LYS A 402 24.58 38.61 -1.65
C LYS A 402 24.89 39.99 -2.21
N GLY A 403 26.18 40.31 -2.38
CA GLY A 403 26.66 41.58 -2.93
C GLY A 403 26.64 41.70 -4.45
N GLU A 404 26.25 40.64 -5.17
CA GLU A 404 26.14 40.63 -6.63
C GLU A 404 24.94 41.51 -7.06
N LYS A 405 25.19 42.56 -7.86
CA LYS A 405 24.15 43.47 -8.38
C LYS A 405 23.72 43.07 -9.79
N ASP A 406 22.60 43.62 -10.25
CA ASP A 406 22.12 43.45 -11.64
C ASP A 406 21.99 41.98 -12.08
N VAL A 407 21.47 41.14 -11.19
CA VAL A 407 21.16 39.75 -11.49
C VAL A 407 19.65 39.60 -11.64
N SER A 408 19.21 39.30 -12.86
CA SER A 408 17.83 38.93 -13.14
C SER A 408 17.63 37.45 -12.80
N VAL A 409 16.62 37.13 -12.00
CA VAL A 409 16.30 35.75 -11.60
C VAL A 409 14.93 35.37 -12.15
N GLN A 410 14.87 34.25 -12.86
CA GLN A 410 13.65 33.69 -13.45
C GLN A 410 13.39 32.29 -12.88
N LYS A 411 12.13 32.01 -12.56
CA LYS A 411 11.63 30.70 -12.13
C LYS A 411 10.72 30.16 -13.22
N LEU A 412 11.17 29.16 -13.98
CA LEU A 412 10.52 28.75 -15.23
C LEU A 412 9.31 27.84 -14.98
N THR A 413 9.52 26.78 -14.23
CA THR A 413 8.56 25.70 -13.98
C THR A 413 8.43 25.45 -12.48
N LYS A 414 7.34 24.84 -12.03
CA LYS A 414 7.00 24.66 -10.61
C LYS A 414 6.40 23.28 -10.36
N GLU A 415 6.60 22.77 -9.15
CA GLU A 415 6.03 21.51 -8.64
C GLU A 415 5.40 21.74 -7.26
N THR A 416 4.42 20.91 -6.92
CA THR A 416 3.80 20.89 -5.60
C THR A 416 4.56 19.98 -4.63
N VAL A 417 4.67 20.40 -3.38
CA VAL A 417 5.29 19.64 -2.29
C VAL A 417 4.30 19.52 -1.15
N HIS A 418 4.04 18.29 -0.73
CA HIS A 418 3.11 17.97 0.36
C HIS A 418 3.88 17.55 1.61
N LYS A 419 3.40 17.97 2.77
CA LYS A 419 4.00 17.65 4.06
C LYS A 419 3.22 16.55 4.77
N ALA A 420 3.93 15.59 5.34
CA ALA A 420 3.37 14.48 6.10
C ALA A 420 4.30 14.11 7.27
N SER A 421 3.75 13.39 8.25
CA SER A 421 4.54 12.63 9.22
C SER A 421 4.47 11.15 8.86
N VAL A 422 5.62 10.49 8.87
CA VAL A 422 5.73 9.08 8.48
C VAL A 422 6.52 8.32 9.53
N THR A 423 6.24 7.03 9.68
CA THR A 423 6.99 6.12 10.54
C THR A 423 7.29 4.81 9.81
N ASP A 424 8.17 3.98 10.36
CA ASP A 424 8.43 2.65 9.83
C ASP A 424 7.14 1.83 9.78
N TYR A 425 6.91 1.13 8.68
CA TYR A 425 5.84 0.15 8.60
C TYR A 425 6.39 -1.25 8.89
N PHE A 426 5.90 -1.86 9.98
CA PHE A 426 6.12 -3.27 10.30
C PHE A 426 4.80 -4.04 10.18
N GLU A 427 4.83 -5.27 9.64
CA GLU A 427 3.65 -6.13 9.61
C GLU A 427 3.24 -6.62 11.02
N VAL A 428 4.20 -6.64 11.95
CA VAL A 428 4.02 -7.00 13.36
C VAL A 428 4.57 -5.89 14.24
N ASN A 429 3.77 -5.40 15.19
CA ASN A 429 4.29 -4.56 16.25
C ASN A 429 5.22 -5.38 17.16
N MET A 430 6.52 -5.21 16.98
CA MET A 430 7.51 -5.70 17.94
C MET A 430 7.44 -4.83 19.19
N LYS A 431 7.22 -5.44 20.37
CA LYS A 431 7.05 -4.72 21.64
C LYS A 431 8.26 -3.83 22.01
N ASP A 432 9.42 -4.06 21.38
CA ASP A 432 10.70 -3.40 21.70
C ASP A 432 11.17 -2.37 20.65
N VAL A 433 10.42 -2.12 19.56
CA VAL A 433 10.79 -1.12 18.55
C VAL A 433 10.02 0.16 18.79
N VAL A 434 10.70 1.22 19.22
CA VAL A 434 10.13 2.57 19.27
C VAL A 434 10.06 3.10 17.84
N PRO A 435 8.86 3.30 17.26
CA PRO A 435 8.74 3.81 15.90
C PRO A 435 9.27 5.24 15.86
N ILE A 436 10.24 5.49 14.98
CA ILE A 436 10.74 6.85 14.75
C ILE A 436 9.78 7.54 13.79
N GLU A 437 9.30 8.73 14.17
CA GLU A 437 8.46 9.57 13.30
C GLU A 437 9.34 10.62 12.59
N PHE A 438 9.30 10.64 11.27
CA PHE A 438 9.96 11.65 10.45
C PHE A 438 8.95 12.62 9.86
N THR A 439 9.30 13.91 9.85
CA THR A 439 8.63 14.87 8.97
C THR A 439 9.13 14.63 7.54
N ALA A 440 8.19 14.37 6.65
CA ALA A 440 8.45 14.08 5.25
C ALA A 440 7.86 15.17 4.32
N TYR A 441 8.62 15.54 3.30
CA TYR A 441 8.16 16.36 2.18
C TYR A 441 8.12 15.49 0.93
N SER A 442 6.92 15.23 0.41
CA SER A 442 6.71 14.47 -0.82
C SER A 442 6.54 15.41 -1.99
N ILE A 443 7.41 15.25 -3.00
CA ILE A 443 7.37 16.02 -4.23
C ILE A 443 6.32 15.38 -5.16
N LYS A 444 5.51 16.20 -5.84
CA LYS A 444 4.44 15.82 -6.80
C LYS A 444 3.22 15.13 -6.20
N ARG A 445 3.40 14.13 -5.34
CA ARG A 445 2.31 13.25 -4.88
C ARG A 445 1.90 13.55 -3.43
N LYS A 446 0.59 13.67 -3.20
CA LYS A 446 0.04 13.78 -1.85
C LYS A 446 0.00 12.39 -1.20
N LEU A 447 0.41 12.32 0.06
CA LEU A 447 0.32 11.11 0.88
C LEU A 447 -0.99 11.10 1.67
N ASP A 448 -1.62 9.92 1.79
CA ASP A 448 -2.87 9.77 2.54
C ASP A 448 -2.62 9.24 3.95
N SER A 449 -3.32 9.83 4.92
CA SER A 449 -3.22 9.44 6.33
C SER A 449 -3.60 7.97 6.54
N GLY A 450 -2.76 7.23 7.26
CA GLY A 450 -2.94 5.81 7.56
C GLY A 450 -2.45 4.86 6.46
N LYS A 451 -2.25 5.34 5.21
CA LYS A 451 -1.76 4.51 4.10
C LYS A 451 -0.28 4.16 4.26
N LYS A 452 0.09 3.07 3.58
CA LYS A 452 1.43 2.49 3.59
C LYS A 452 2.06 2.68 2.21
N TYR A 453 3.33 3.07 2.15
CA TYR A 453 4.05 3.34 0.92
C TYR A 453 5.45 2.74 0.96
N ARG A 454 5.96 2.33 -0.20
CA ARG A 454 7.39 2.14 -0.41
C ARG A 454 7.93 3.45 -0.94
N ALA A 455 8.65 4.18 -0.10
CA ALA A 455 9.17 5.50 -0.44
C ALA A 455 10.64 5.42 -0.86
N THR A 456 10.98 6.13 -1.93
CA THR A 456 12.37 6.42 -2.33
C THR A 456 12.67 7.85 -1.88
N TYR A 457 13.63 8.02 -0.98
CA TYR A 457 13.82 9.29 -0.29
C TYR A 457 15.27 9.56 0.11
N LYS A 458 15.54 10.81 0.48
CA LYS A 458 16.82 11.28 1.03
C LYS A 458 16.59 11.85 2.43
N LEU A 459 17.38 11.42 3.42
CA LEU A 459 17.43 12.10 4.71
C LEU A 459 18.45 13.21 4.68
N VAL A 460 18.01 14.41 5.01
CA VAL A 460 18.86 15.61 5.01
C VAL A 460 18.65 16.41 6.29
N PRO A 461 19.68 17.07 6.83
CA PRO A 461 19.52 17.97 7.97
C PRO A 461 18.79 19.24 7.53
N HIS A 462 17.79 19.66 8.30
CA HIS A 462 17.03 20.87 7.98
C HIS A 462 17.86 22.14 8.25
N PRO A 463 18.00 23.05 7.27
CA PRO A 463 18.89 24.21 7.37
C PRO A 463 18.51 25.20 8.49
N TYR A 464 17.22 25.36 8.80
CA TYR A 464 16.72 26.33 9.79
C TYR A 464 16.13 25.72 11.07
N LYS A 465 16.19 24.40 11.26
CA LYS A 465 15.53 23.69 12.39
C LYS A 465 16.54 22.83 13.15
N GLY A 466 17.64 23.45 13.61
CA GLY A 466 18.63 22.82 14.48
C GLY A 466 19.25 21.53 13.92
N GLN A 467 19.37 21.41 12.59
CA GLN A 467 19.84 20.19 11.90
C GLN A 467 19.00 18.92 12.16
N SER A 468 17.72 19.07 12.54
CA SER A 468 16.78 17.94 12.57
C SER A 468 16.75 17.22 11.22
N LEU A 469 16.78 15.88 11.25
CA LEU A 469 16.71 15.08 10.04
C LEU A 469 15.29 15.13 9.45
N ILE A 470 15.22 15.46 8.17
CA ILE A 470 14.00 15.57 7.40
C ILE A 470 14.06 14.61 6.23
N MET A 471 12.93 13.97 5.96
CA MET A 471 12.77 13.09 4.82
C MET A 471 12.29 13.89 3.61
N ILE A 472 13.04 13.81 2.51
CA ILE A 472 12.59 14.33 1.21
C ILE A 472 12.28 13.14 0.32
N ILE A 473 11.01 12.91 0.09
CA ILE A 473 10.50 11.81 -0.71
C ILE A 473 10.52 12.23 -2.18
N LEU A 474 11.36 11.54 -2.95
CA LEU A 474 11.57 11.77 -4.38
C LEU A 474 10.56 11.00 -5.23
N ASP A 475 10.21 9.80 -4.79
CA ASP A 475 9.26 8.92 -5.44
C ASP A 475 8.53 8.02 -4.44
N ILE A 476 7.30 7.62 -4.77
CA ILE A 476 6.51 6.70 -3.95
C ILE A 476 5.75 5.68 -4.78
N GLU A 477 5.76 4.46 -4.26
CA GLU A 477 4.91 3.39 -4.71
C GLU A 477 3.99 2.99 -3.55
N ASP A 478 2.79 2.49 -3.87
CA ASP A 478 1.92 1.96 -2.83
C ASP A 478 2.63 0.73 -2.22
N ALA A 479 2.80 0.71 -0.89
CA ALA A 479 3.38 -0.46 -0.25
C ALA A 479 2.35 -1.56 -0.34
N SER A 480 2.62 -2.49 -1.24
CA SER A 480 1.94 -3.77 -1.24
C SER A 480 2.41 -4.57 -0.01
N ASP A 481 1.53 -4.73 0.98
CA ASP A 481 1.74 -5.67 2.08
C ASP A 481 1.92 -7.11 1.55
N SER A 482 2.47 -8.03 2.36
CA SER A 482 2.68 -9.44 1.96
C SER A 482 1.40 -10.13 1.47
N VAL A 483 0.24 -9.60 1.86
CA VAL A 483 -1.08 -10.04 1.43
C VAL A 483 -1.43 -9.57 0.02
N SER A 484 -1.13 -8.33 -0.35
CA SER A 484 -1.40 -7.79 -1.69
C SER A 484 -0.40 -8.23 -2.76
N LYS A 485 0.82 -8.63 -2.37
CA LYS A 485 1.78 -9.36 -3.23
C LYS A 485 1.64 -10.88 -3.16
N PHE A 486 0.61 -11.39 -2.49
CA PHE A 486 0.45 -12.83 -2.34
C PHE A 486 0.16 -13.48 -3.70
N GLU A 487 1.18 -14.07 -4.29
CA GLU A 487 1.09 -14.83 -5.52
C GLU A 487 1.03 -16.33 -5.23
N ILE A 488 0.23 -17.05 -6.00
CA ILE A 488 0.08 -18.50 -5.87
C ILE A 488 1.23 -19.17 -6.62
N THR A 489 2.35 -19.35 -5.92
CA THR A 489 3.50 -20.10 -6.41
C THR A 489 3.35 -21.60 -6.11
N ASP A 490 4.19 -22.44 -6.71
CA ASP A 490 4.15 -23.89 -6.43
C ASP A 490 4.54 -24.21 -4.97
N GLN A 491 5.41 -23.40 -4.36
CA GLN A 491 5.70 -23.50 -2.93
C GLN A 491 4.47 -23.20 -2.07
N VAL A 492 3.71 -22.15 -2.43
CA VAL A 492 2.46 -21.81 -1.74
C VAL A 492 1.45 -22.96 -1.86
N LYS A 493 1.30 -23.54 -3.05
CA LYS A 493 0.42 -24.71 -3.25
C LYS A 493 0.84 -25.88 -2.36
N ASN A 494 2.13 -26.20 -2.32
CA ASN A 494 2.67 -27.27 -1.47
C ASN A 494 2.34 -27.06 0.03
N HIS A 495 2.47 -25.82 0.53
CA HIS A 495 2.10 -25.51 1.91
C HIS A 495 0.59 -25.67 2.16
N LEU A 496 -0.23 -25.19 1.23
CA LEU A 496 -1.70 -25.28 1.30
C LEU A 496 -2.20 -26.72 1.18
N ASP A 497 -1.52 -27.56 0.39
CA ASP A 497 -1.85 -28.97 0.17
C ASP A 497 -1.73 -29.83 1.42
N VAL A 498 -0.84 -29.47 2.35
CA VAL A 498 -0.73 -30.11 3.67
C VAL A 498 -2.09 -30.16 4.37
N VAL A 499 -2.91 -29.11 4.19
CA VAL A 499 -4.22 -29.00 4.82
C VAL A 499 -5.32 -29.51 3.91
N ARG A 500 -5.29 -29.13 2.62
CA ARG A 500 -6.31 -29.52 1.62
C ARG A 500 -6.47 -31.04 1.53
N THR A 501 -5.36 -31.77 1.53
CA THR A 501 -5.32 -33.23 1.32
C THR A 501 -5.62 -34.05 2.58
N MET A 502 -5.80 -33.41 3.76
CA MET A 502 -6.16 -34.13 4.98
C MET A 502 -7.47 -34.89 4.81
N LYS A 503 -7.52 -36.14 5.26
CA LYS A 503 -8.70 -37.01 5.19
C LYS A 503 -9.61 -36.82 6.40
N GLY A 504 -10.91 -37.04 6.19
CA GLY A 504 -11.93 -37.00 7.26
C GLY A 504 -12.99 -35.92 7.04
N SER A 505 -13.99 -35.90 7.93
CA SER A 505 -15.00 -34.84 7.96
C SER A 505 -14.40 -33.50 8.40
N VAL A 506 -15.06 -32.40 8.05
CA VAL A 506 -14.72 -31.03 8.49
C VAL A 506 -14.41 -30.97 9.99
N ASP A 507 -15.27 -31.56 10.82
CA ASP A 507 -15.11 -31.63 12.28
C ASP A 507 -13.81 -32.31 12.72
N LYS A 508 -13.49 -33.47 12.16
CA LYS A 508 -12.26 -34.20 12.48
C LYS A 508 -11.01 -33.43 12.05
N LYS A 509 -11.05 -32.79 10.87
CA LYS A 509 -9.94 -31.99 10.36
C LYS A 509 -9.67 -30.80 11.28
N ILE A 510 -10.71 -30.06 11.68
CA ILE A 510 -10.58 -28.89 12.57
C ILE A 510 -10.05 -29.31 13.94
N THR A 511 -10.59 -30.37 14.54
CA THR A 511 -10.08 -30.89 15.81
C THR A 511 -8.61 -31.29 15.70
N THR A 512 -8.23 -32.00 14.63
CA THR A 512 -6.83 -32.39 14.41
C THR A 512 -5.89 -31.18 14.30
N LEU A 513 -6.30 -30.15 13.55
CA LEU A 513 -5.52 -28.90 13.44
C LEU A 513 -5.41 -28.19 14.79
N THR A 514 -6.49 -28.17 15.57
CA THR A 514 -6.52 -27.59 16.91
C THR A 514 -5.56 -28.31 17.85
N GLU A 515 -5.57 -29.64 17.87
CA GLU A 515 -4.65 -30.45 18.70
C GLU A 515 -3.18 -30.24 18.29
N LYS A 516 -2.89 -30.16 16.99
CA LYS A 516 -1.54 -29.81 16.49
C LYS A 516 -1.12 -28.40 16.90
N PHE A 517 -2.05 -27.45 16.93
CA PHE A 517 -1.77 -26.09 17.36
C PHE A 517 -1.43 -26.01 18.85
N LYS A 518 -1.99 -26.88 19.71
CA LYS A 518 -1.60 -26.95 21.13
C LYS A 518 -0.11 -27.26 21.33
N GLY A 519 0.52 -27.98 20.40
CA GLY A 519 1.97 -28.17 20.42
C GLY A 519 2.77 -26.87 20.21
N VAL A 520 2.19 -25.86 19.57
CA VAL A 520 2.77 -24.51 19.50
C VAL A 520 2.52 -23.74 20.80
N LEU A 521 1.34 -23.91 21.41
CA LEU A 521 1.00 -23.27 22.69
C LEU A 521 1.84 -23.78 23.86
N GLY A 522 2.23 -25.05 23.83
CA GLY A 522 2.99 -25.70 24.89
C GLY A 522 2.16 -26.09 26.11
N TYR A 523 0.82 -26.07 26.02
CA TYR A 523 -0.10 -26.55 27.06
C TYR A 523 -1.44 -27.02 26.47
N ASP A 524 -2.18 -27.85 27.21
CA ASP A 524 -3.51 -28.34 26.82
C ASP A 524 -4.60 -27.25 26.94
N GLY A 525 -4.60 -26.33 25.98
CA GLY A 525 -5.60 -25.26 25.89
C GLY A 525 -7.01 -25.78 25.58
N TYR A 526 -8.02 -24.94 25.78
CA TYR A 526 -9.40 -25.25 25.42
C TYR A 526 -9.59 -25.22 23.89
N ASN A 527 -10.10 -26.30 23.30
CA ASN A 527 -10.27 -26.40 21.85
C ASN A 527 -11.15 -25.27 21.29
N GLN A 528 -12.28 -25.00 21.94
CA GLN A 528 -13.19 -23.91 21.53
C GLN A 528 -12.51 -22.53 21.60
N LEU A 529 -11.62 -22.31 22.57
CA LEU A 529 -10.87 -21.05 22.68
C LEU A 529 -9.93 -20.89 21.48
N ILE A 530 -9.14 -21.92 21.19
CA ILE A 530 -8.19 -21.94 20.07
C ILE A 530 -8.93 -21.77 18.74
N GLN A 531 -10.01 -22.53 18.53
CA GLN A 531 -10.83 -22.49 17.31
C GLN A 531 -11.46 -21.10 17.10
N CYS A 532 -11.96 -20.44 18.15
CA CYS A 532 -12.49 -19.08 18.04
C CYS A 532 -11.44 -18.08 17.55
N PHE A 533 -10.22 -18.12 18.09
CA PHE A 533 -9.15 -17.25 17.59
C PHE A 533 -8.77 -17.59 16.15
N ASP A 534 -8.54 -18.88 15.85
CA ASP A 534 -8.13 -19.33 14.52
C ASP A 534 -9.14 -18.95 13.45
N LEU A 535 -10.43 -19.21 13.68
CA LEU A 535 -11.49 -18.88 12.72
C LEU A 535 -11.60 -17.36 12.52
N ALA A 536 -11.37 -16.54 13.57
CA ALA A 536 -11.32 -15.09 13.43
C ALA A 536 -10.13 -14.60 12.59
N TYR A 537 -8.99 -15.32 12.62
CA TYR A 537 -7.88 -15.08 11.69
C TYR A 537 -8.21 -15.52 10.26
N HIS A 538 -8.97 -16.59 10.06
CA HIS A 538 -9.22 -17.16 8.73
C HIS A 538 -10.41 -16.53 8.00
N THR A 539 -10.59 -15.22 8.08
CA THR A 539 -11.68 -14.54 7.39
C THR A 539 -11.23 -13.67 6.22
N VAL A 540 -12.04 -13.61 5.17
CA VAL A 540 -11.91 -12.65 4.07
C VAL A 540 -12.37 -11.25 4.50
N LEU A 541 -12.02 -10.22 3.74
CA LEU A 541 -12.50 -8.85 4.01
C LEU A 541 -13.97 -8.70 3.65
N GLU A 542 -14.34 -9.19 2.46
CA GLU A 542 -15.66 -9.00 1.85
C GLU A 542 -16.04 -10.24 1.02
N PHE A 543 -17.34 -10.45 0.81
CA PHE A 543 -17.88 -11.50 -0.05
C PHE A 543 -19.19 -11.06 -0.72
N ASN A 544 -19.61 -11.80 -1.74
CA ASN A 544 -20.89 -11.59 -2.41
C ASN A 544 -21.91 -12.65 -1.98
N PHE A 545 -23.18 -12.25 -1.80
CA PHE A 545 -24.26 -13.17 -1.43
C PHE A 545 -25.58 -12.79 -2.11
N GLY A 546 -25.99 -13.58 -3.11
CA GLY A 546 -27.16 -13.26 -3.93
C GLY A 546 -27.03 -11.87 -4.57
N THR A 547 -27.97 -10.98 -4.28
CA THR A 547 -27.96 -9.59 -4.75
C THR A 547 -27.07 -8.66 -3.93
N PHE A 548 -26.62 -9.08 -2.74
CA PHE A 548 -25.74 -8.28 -1.90
C PHE A 548 -24.29 -8.41 -2.39
N LYS A 549 -23.64 -7.28 -2.65
CA LYS A 549 -22.26 -7.21 -3.10
C LYS A 549 -21.38 -6.56 -2.04
N ASN A 550 -20.12 -6.99 -1.96
CA ASN A 550 -19.12 -6.46 -1.02
C ASN A 550 -19.61 -6.44 0.44
N VAL A 551 -20.25 -7.53 0.87
CA VAL A 551 -20.69 -7.70 2.26
C VAL A 551 -19.47 -7.97 3.12
N ARG A 552 -19.34 -7.30 4.28
CA ARG A 552 -18.28 -7.57 5.28
C ARG A 552 -18.16 -9.07 5.55
N GLY A 553 -16.99 -9.65 5.30
CA GLY A 553 -16.68 -11.08 5.37
C GLY A 553 -15.94 -11.56 6.61
N TYR A 554 -15.52 -10.63 7.50
CA TYR A 554 -14.82 -10.98 8.73
C TYR A 554 -15.70 -11.00 9.96
N LEU A 555 -15.20 -11.73 10.97
CA LEU A 555 -15.83 -11.97 12.25
C LEU A 555 -15.40 -10.92 13.27
N ASP A 556 -16.38 -10.35 13.97
CA ASP A 556 -16.18 -9.62 15.21
C ASP A 556 -16.37 -10.58 16.39
N THR A 557 -15.27 -10.94 17.05
CA THR A 557 -15.23 -12.04 18.02
C THR A 557 -15.03 -11.50 19.43
N LEU A 558 -15.92 -11.88 20.35
CA LEU A 558 -15.80 -11.56 21.77
C LEU A 558 -15.54 -12.83 22.58
N ILE A 559 -14.49 -12.81 23.40
CA ILE A 559 -14.12 -13.91 24.29
C ILE A 559 -14.14 -13.38 25.72
N VAL A 560 -15.06 -13.91 26.51
CA VAL A 560 -15.18 -13.65 27.94
C VAL A 560 -14.76 -14.89 28.70
N ALA A 561 -13.65 -14.81 29.43
CA ALA A 561 -13.15 -15.94 30.20
C ALA A 561 -12.52 -15.46 31.51
N GLU A 562 -12.62 -16.26 32.56
CA GLU A 562 -11.95 -15.98 33.84
C GLU A 562 -10.42 -15.92 33.69
N SER A 563 -9.75 -15.37 34.71
CA SER A 563 -8.28 -15.32 34.75
C SER A 563 -7.67 -16.72 34.68
N ARG A 564 -6.50 -16.85 34.05
CA ARG A 564 -5.72 -18.10 33.91
C ARG A 564 -6.32 -19.19 33.02
N VAL A 565 -7.32 -18.88 32.20
CA VAL A 565 -7.86 -19.79 31.15
C VAL A 565 -6.98 -19.84 29.89
N GLY A 566 -5.93 -19.02 29.80
CA GLY A 566 -4.99 -19.00 28.67
C GLY A 566 -5.38 -18.07 27.51
N LYS A 567 -6.36 -17.16 27.70
CA LYS A 567 -6.83 -16.20 26.68
C LYS A 567 -5.71 -15.35 26.06
N SER A 568 -5.00 -14.57 26.87
CA SER A 568 -3.95 -13.66 26.40
C SER A 568 -2.75 -14.45 25.85
N THR A 569 -2.36 -15.55 26.51
CA THR A 569 -1.28 -16.43 26.04
C THR A 569 -1.57 -17.04 24.66
N THR A 570 -2.81 -17.50 24.42
CA THR A 570 -3.22 -18.04 23.12
C THR A 570 -3.17 -16.97 22.04
N ALA A 571 -3.73 -15.79 22.33
CA ALA A 571 -3.74 -14.64 21.43
C ALA A 571 -2.31 -14.18 21.06
N GLU A 572 -1.42 -14.05 22.04
CA GLU A 572 -0.02 -13.67 21.81
C GLU A 572 0.75 -14.73 21.02
N THR A 573 0.52 -16.02 21.29
CA THR A 573 1.19 -17.11 20.58
C THR A 573 0.78 -17.13 19.11
N MET A 574 -0.52 -16.98 18.82
CA MET A 574 -1.03 -16.87 17.45
C MET A 574 -0.48 -15.63 16.72
N GLN A 575 -0.50 -14.46 17.39
CA GLN A 575 0.02 -13.23 16.81
C GLN A 575 1.51 -13.34 16.45
N LYS A 576 2.32 -13.98 17.31
CA LYS A 576 3.74 -14.26 17.05
C LYS A 576 3.95 -15.27 15.93
N LEU A 577 3.20 -16.38 15.92
CA LEU A 577 3.34 -17.44 14.91
C LEU A 577 2.94 -16.91 13.53
N TYR A 578 1.78 -16.28 13.44
CA TYR A 578 1.18 -15.81 12.19
C TYR A 578 1.86 -14.55 11.67
N GLN A 579 2.57 -13.82 12.53
CA GLN A 579 3.16 -12.53 12.22
C GLN A 579 2.13 -11.55 11.63
N LEU A 580 0.90 -11.62 12.18
CA LEU A 580 -0.23 -10.80 11.78
C LEU A 580 -1.03 -10.37 13.01
N GLY A 581 -1.45 -9.12 12.99
CA GLY A 581 -2.33 -8.53 13.98
C GLY A 581 -1.62 -7.72 15.05
N THR A 582 -2.36 -6.76 15.60
CA THR A 582 -1.87 -5.78 16.58
C THR A 582 -2.60 -5.93 17.90
N PHE A 583 -1.85 -5.98 19.00
CA PHE A 583 -2.41 -6.03 20.35
C PHE A 583 -2.68 -4.61 20.87
N THR A 584 -3.82 -4.37 21.51
CA THR A 584 -4.18 -3.07 22.09
C THR A 584 -4.97 -3.29 23.39
N SER A 585 -4.43 -2.83 24.52
CA SER A 585 -5.17 -2.80 25.78
C SER A 585 -6.21 -1.67 25.75
N LEU A 586 -7.41 -1.96 26.23
CA LEU A 586 -8.51 -1.01 26.40
C LEU A 586 -8.61 -0.42 27.81
N ALA A 587 -7.67 -0.75 28.70
CA ALA A 587 -7.70 -0.30 30.08
C ALA A 587 -6.96 1.02 30.32
N GLY A 588 -7.50 1.83 31.23
CA GLY A 588 -6.86 3.04 31.73
C GLY A 588 -6.67 4.11 30.64
N SER A 589 -5.62 4.93 30.78
CA SER A 589 -5.29 6.01 29.85
C SER A 589 -4.69 5.53 28.51
N SER A 590 -4.49 4.22 28.34
CA SER A 590 -3.84 3.65 27.16
C SER A 590 -4.74 3.62 25.91
N ALA A 591 -6.07 3.57 26.08
CA ALA A 591 -7.05 3.53 25.01
C ALA A 591 -7.97 4.76 25.01
N THR A 592 -7.42 5.92 24.65
CA THR A 592 -8.23 7.11 24.40
C THR A 592 -8.89 7.05 23.02
N ILE A 593 -10.02 7.72 22.85
CA ILE A 593 -10.67 7.87 21.53
C ILE A 593 -9.69 8.44 20.50
N ALA A 594 -8.90 9.45 20.88
CA ALA A 594 -7.88 10.02 20.00
C ALA A 594 -6.78 9.02 19.60
N GLY A 595 -6.42 8.10 20.51
CA GLY A 595 -5.45 7.03 20.22
C GLY A 595 -6.00 5.94 19.30
N LEU A 596 -7.27 5.55 19.48
CA LEU A 596 -7.92 4.48 18.70
C LEU A 596 -8.44 4.97 17.34
N VAL A 597 -9.16 6.09 17.34
CA VAL A 597 -9.86 6.66 16.19
C VAL A 597 -8.95 7.63 15.44
N GLY A 598 -8.29 8.53 16.17
CA GLY A 598 -7.48 9.60 15.62
C GLY A 598 -8.01 10.97 16.01
N GLY A 599 -7.29 12.01 15.61
CA GLY A 599 -7.62 13.38 15.99
C GLY A 599 -6.98 14.41 15.07
N SER A 600 -7.36 15.67 15.27
CA SER A 600 -6.82 16.81 14.53
C SER A 600 -6.32 17.87 15.50
N ASN A 601 -5.06 18.24 15.39
CA ASN A 601 -4.43 19.28 16.22
C ASN A 601 -3.89 20.40 15.34
N LYS A 602 -3.87 21.64 15.85
CA LYS A 602 -3.26 22.77 15.14
C LYS A 602 -1.76 22.83 15.47
N VAL A 603 -0.91 22.66 14.47
CA VAL A 603 0.56 22.72 14.59
C VAL A 603 1.09 23.73 13.60
N ASN A 604 1.85 24.73 14.10
CA ASN A 604 2.44 25.81 13.30
C ASN A 604 1.46 26.51 12.35
N GLY A 605 0.23 26.76 12.81
CA GLY A 605 -0.81 27.42 12.02
C GLY A 605 -1.59 26.53 11.06
N SER A 606 -1.09 25.32 10.77
CA SER A 606 -1.78 24.30 9.95
C SER A 606 -2.48 23.24 10.79
N TYR A 607 -3.56 22.64 10.30
CA TYR A 607 -4.13 21.45 10.94
C TYR A 607 -3.31 20.23 10.55
N GLN A 608 -2.87 19.50 11.57
CA GLN A 608 -2.27 18.19 11.46
C GLN A 608 -3.33 17.15 11.83
N THR A 609 -3.60 16.27 10.87
CA THR A 609 -4.49 15.14 11.06
C THR A 609 -3.69 13.92 11.46
N ARG A 610 -4.02 13.26 12.56
CA ARG A 610 -3.40 11.99 12.95
C ARG A 610 -4.42 10.86 12.93
N ALA A 611 -4.12 9.79 12.20
CA ALA A 611 -4.91 8.56 12.24
C ALA A 611 -4.68 7.83 13.58
N GLY A 612 -5.73 7.28 14.19
CA GLY A 612 -5.58 6.40 15.36
C GLY A 612 -5.15 4.99 14.98
N SER A 613 -5.00 4.10 15.97
CA SER A 613 -4.55 2.72 15.75
C SER A 613 -5.50 1.89 14.87
N ILE A 614 -6.82 2.12 14.93
CA ILE A 614 -7.80 1.40 14.11
C ILE A 614 -7.63 1.68 12.62
N PRO A 615 -7.72 2.93 12.13
CA PRO A 615 -7.54 3.22 10.70
C PRO A 615 -6.11 2.90 10.22
N GLN A 616 -5.09 2.96 11.08
CA GLN A 616 -3.74 2.50 10.74
C GLN A 616 -3.67 0.98 10.50
N ASN A 617 -4.54 0.19 11.12
CA ASN A 617 -4.65 -1.26 10.95
C ASN A 617 -5.71 -1.65 9.90
N HIS A 618 -6.07 -0.74 8.99
CA HIS A 618 -6.98 -1.04 7.88
C HIS A 618 -6.54 -2.30 7.10
N ARG A 619 -7.50 -3.20 6.85
CA ARG A 619 -7.37 -4.55 6.27
C ARG A 619 -6.63 -5.58 7.15
N GLY A 620 -6.18 -5.19 8.33
CA GLY A 620 -5.49 -6.04 9.29
C GLY A 620 -6.41 -6.67 10.34
N LEU A 621 -5.80 -7.07 11.46
CA LEU A 621 -6.47 -7.63 12.63
C LEU A 621 -6.00 -6.90 13.89
N MET A 622 -6.93 -6.64 14.81
CA MET A 622 -6.64 -6.06 16.12
C MET A 622 -7.19 -6.96 17.22
N ILE A 623 -6.33 -7.23 18.21
CA ILE A 623 -6.68 -7.92 19.44
C ILE A 623 -6.85 -6.86 20.53
N LEU A 624 -8.09 -6.70 20.99
CA LEU A 624 -8.48 -5.73 22.00
C LEU A 624 -8.58 -6.42 23.36
N GLU A 625 -7.75 -6.02 24.33
CA GLU A 625 -7.74 -6.64 25.66
C GLU A 625 -8.37 -5.74 26.73
N GLU A 626 -8.97 -6.36 27.76
CA GLU A 626 -9.51 -5.67 28.94
C GLU A 626 -10.73 -4.78 28.67
N LEU A 627 -11.64 -5.22 27.79
CA LEU A 627 -12.89 -4.49 27.48
C LEU A 627 -13.66 -4.06 28.73
N GLY A 628 -13.75 -4.92 29.76
CA GLY A 628 -14.46 -4.63 31.01
C GLY A 628 -13.88 -3.47 31.83
N LYS A 629 -12.67 -3.00 31.50
CA LYS A 629 -12.03 -1.81 32.09
C LYS A 629 -12.08 -0.59 31.16
N SER A 630 -12.72 -0.71 30.01
CA SER A 630 -12.80 0.36 29.01
C SER A 630 -13.77 1.45 29.43
N ASN A 631 -13.55 2.67 28.93
CA ASN A 631 -14.47 3.78 29.09
C ASN A 631 -15.68 3.59 28.16
N SER A 632 -16.90 3.83 28.65
CA SER A 632 -18.15 3.66 27.89
C SER A 632 -18.17 4.46 26.58
N SER A 633 -17.49 5.61 26.54
CA SER A 633 -17.35 6.41 25.31
C SER A 633 -16.60 5.69 24.17
N VAL A 634 -15.67 4.80 24.49
CA VAL A 634 -14.92 4.00 23.49
C VAL A 634 -15.81 2.95 22.86
N LEU A 635 -16.69 2.29 23.64
CA LEU A 635 -17.62 1.29 23.13
C LEU A 635 -18.55 1.87 22.06
N LYS A 636 -19.08 3.07 22.30
CA LYS A 636 -19.98 3.76 21.36
C LYS A 636 -19.29 4.05 20.02
N GLU A 637 -18.04 4.48 20.04
CA GLU A 637 -17.24 4.72 18.82
C GLU A 637 -16.93 3.41 18.09
N LEU A 638 -16.54 2.36 18.81
CA LEU A 638 -16.32 1.03 18.22
C LEU A 638 -17.58 0.51 17.53
N THR A 639 -18.75 0.76 18.12
CA THR A 639 -20.05 0.38 17.54
C THR A 639 -20.30 1.02 16.18
N ASP A 640 -20.03 2.32 16.00
CA ASP A 640 -20.17 3.01 14.70
C ASP A 640 -19.14 2.50 13.68
N ILE A 641 -17.89 2.31 14.11
CA ILE A 641 -16.81 1.81 13.25
C ILE A 641 -17.11 0.39 12.76
N LYS A 642 -17.57 -0.51 13.64
CA LYS A 642 -17.93 -1.90 13.29
C LYS A 642 -19.07 -2.00 12.29
N SER A 643 -19.96 -1.00 12.29
CA SER A 643 -21.13 -0.94 11.40
C SER A 643 -20.78 -0.31 10.05
N SER A 644 -19.98 0.75 10.06
CA SER A 644 -19.65 1.54 8.87
C SER A 644 -18.35 1.15 8.18
N ASN A 645 -17.49 0.37 8.85
CA ASN A 645 -16.12 0.01 8.43
C ASN A 645 -15.24 1.24 8.11
N GLN A 646 -15.55 2.38 8.72
CA GLN A 646 -14.87 3.65 8.49
C GLN A 646 -14.81 4.45 9.80
N VAL A 647 -13.77 5.28 9.92
CA VAL A 647 -13.61 6.26 10.98
C VAL A 647 -13.93 7.64 10.43
N ARG A 648 -14.82 8.37 11.11
CA ARG A 648 -15.19 9.75 10.74
C ARG A 648 -14.65 10.73 11.79
N ILE A 649 -13.77 11.63 11.35
CA ILE A 649 -13.23 12.71 12.17
C ILE A 649 -13.85 14.02 11.68
N THR A 650 -14.87 14.51 12.39
CA THR A 650 -15.57 15.76 12.07
C THR A 650 -14.80 16.97 12.59
N ARG A 651 -14.65 18.01 11.75
CA ARG A 651 -14.04 19.30 12.08
C ARG A 651 -14.95 20.44 11.70
N VAL A 652 -14.62 21.64 12.19
CA VAL A 652 -15.23 22.90 11.73
C VAL A 652 -15.05 23.10 10.22
N SER A 653 -13.94 22.63 9.64
CA SER A 653 -13.62 22.74 8.22
C SER A 653 -14.14 21.60 7.33
N GLY A 654 -14.81 20.59 7.91
CA GLY A 654 -15.33 19.43 7.17
C GLY A 654 -15.09 18.09 7.88
N THR A 655 -15.65 17.01 7.32
CA THR A 655 -15.50 15.65 7.85
C THR A 655 -14.46 14.88 7.07
N LEU A 656 -13.44 14.37 7.76
CA LEU A 656 -12.50 13.42 7.19
C LEU A 656 -13.00 12.00 7.44
N THR A 657 -12.99 11.17 6.40
CA THR A 657 -13.34 9.75 6.50
C THR A 657 -12.10 8.90 6.20
N LEU A 658 -11.76 8.01 7.12
CA LEU A 658 -10.64 7.06 7.00
C LEU A 658 -11.21 5.64 6.91
N PRO A 659 -10.71 4.79 5.99
CA PRO A 659 -11.19 3.41 5.89
C PRO A 659 -10.71 2.57 7.09
N ALA A 660 -11.57 1.69 7.59
CA ALA A 660 -11.34 0.92 8.82
C ALA A 660 -11.96 -0.49 8.77
N LEU A 661 -11.83 -1.20 7.64
CA LEU A 661 -12.06 -2.66 7.55
C LEU A 661 -11.05 -3.39 8.44
N VAL A 662 -11.37 -3.67 9.70
CA VAL A 662 -10.45 -4.27 10.67
C VAL A 662 -11.10 -5.49 11.32
N ARG A 663 -10.41 -6.64 11.29
CA ARG A 663 -10.83 -7.84 12.03
C ARG A 663 -10.60 -7.60 13.52
N MET A 664 -11.61 -7.79 14.36
CA MET A 664 -11.51 -7.50 15.79
C MET A 664 -11.71 -8.77 16.61
N ILE A 665 -10.73 -9.04 17.47
CA ILE A 665 -10.84 -10.06 18.52
C ILE A 665 -10.77 -9.35 19.86
N THR A 666 -11.89 -9.31 20.57
CA THR A 666 -11.99 -8.68 21.89
C THR A 666 -11.91 -9.75 22.97
N ILE A 667 -10.93 -9.63 23.86
CA ILE A 667 -10.74 -10.53 24.99
C ILE A 667 -10.95 -9.77 26.31
N THR A 668 -11.75 -10.32 27.22
CA THR A 668 -12.02 -9.66 28.49
C THR A 668 -12.33 -10.64 29.61
N ASN A 669 -12.16 -10.15 30.84
CA ASN A 669 -12.80 -10.74 32.01
C ASN A 669 -14.22 -10.18 32.16
N VAL A 670 -15.01 -10.81 33.04
CA VAL A 670 -16.27 -10.24 33.57
C VAL A 670 -16.05 -8.90 34.28
N LYS A 671 -17.07 -8.03 34.28
CA LYS A 671 -17.03 -6.73 34.96
C LYS A 671 -17.05 -6.95 36.48
N SER A 672 -16.23 -6.22 37.23
CA SER A 672 -16.28 -6.25 38.69
C SER A 672 -17.48 -5.44 39.18
N ALA A 673 -18.40 -6.07 39.93
CA ALA A 673 -19.49 -5.38 40.61
C ALA A 673 -19.00 -4.96 42.01
N GLY A 674 -18.54 -3.71 42.15
CA GLY A 674 -17.90 -3.23 43.39
C GLY A 674 -16.51 -3.85 43.64
N ASP A 675 -16.13 -4.02 44.90
CA ASP A 675 -14.81 -4.55 45.32
C ASP A 675 -14.62 -6.07 45.11
N ARG A 676 -15.64 -6.81 44.65
CA ARG A 676 -15.56 -8.27 44.46
C ARG A 676 -15.88 -8.69 43.03
N PRO A 677 -14.98 -9.45 42.37
CA PRO A 677 -15.28 -10.03 41.07
C PRO A 677 -16.36 -11.10 41.21
N ARG A 678 -17.34 -11.08 40.29
CA ARG A 678 -18.41 -12.07 40.22
C ARG A 678 -17.95 -13.23 39.33
N SER A 679 -18.06 -14.48 39.80
CA SER A 679 -17.69 -15.64 38.96
C SER A 679 -18.70 -15.84 37.84
N ILE A 680 -18.23 -16.31 36.67
CA ILE A 680 -19.07 -16.61 35.50
C ILE A 680 -20.20 -17.59 35.88
N ASN A 681 -19.90 -18.58 36.71
CA ASN A 681 -20.88 -19.60 37.12
C ASN A 681 -22.01 -19.05 38.02
N SER A 682 -21.88 -17.83 38.54
CA SER A 682 -22.91 -17.19 39.38
C SER A 682 -23.95 -16.39 38.57
N TYR A 683 -23.75 -16.26 37.26
CA TYR A 683 -24.72 -15.66 36.36
C TYR A 683 -25.77 -16.70 35.93
N PRO A 684 -27.03 -16.31 35.72
CA PRO A 684 -28.07 -17.25 35.29
C PRO A 684 -27.85 -17.76 33.87
N ASN A 685 -27.19 -16.97 33.01
CA ASN A 685 -26.87 -17.30 31.63
C ASN A 685 -25.77 -16.36 31.12
N GLY A 686 -25.22 -16.67 29.94
CA GLY A 686 -24.16 -15.89 29.30
C GLY A 686 -24.60 -14.50 28.84
N LEU A 687 -25.88 -14.29 28.52
CA LEU A 687 -26.38 -12.97 28.08
C LEU A 687 -26.24 -11.90 29.16
N GLU A 688 -26.54 -12.23 30.42
CA GLU A 688 -26.38 -11.29 31.53
C GLU A 688 -24.93 -10.83 31.69
N ILE A 689 -23.96 -11.72 31.44
CA ILE A 689 -22.52 -11.37 31.46
C ILE A 689 -22.20 -10.36 30.35
N LEU A 690 -22.74 -10.58 29.16
CA LEU A 690 -22.53 -9.70 28.01
C LEU A 690 -23.22 -8.35 28.21
N LEU A 691 -24.43 -8.34 28.77
CA LEU A 691 -25.16 -7.11 29.10
C LEU A 691 -24.44 -6.30 30.18
N ASP A 692 -23.82 -6.94 31.18
CA ASP A 692 -22.99 -6.22 32.16
C ASP A 692 -21.78 -5.52 31.50
N LEU A 693 -21.18 -6.14 30.47
CA LEU A 693 -19.98 -5.65 29.79
C LEU A 693 -20.28 -4.59 28.71
N ILE A 694 -21.32 -4.79 27.91
CA ILE A 694 -21.64 -4.00 26.71
C ILE A 694 -22.82 -3.03 26.95
N GLU A 695 -23.63 -3.28 27.98
CA GLU A 695 -24.77 -2.49 28.44
C GLU A 695 -25.99 -2.50 27.51
N THR A 696 -25.80 -2.42 26.18
CA THR A 696 -26.93 -2.34 25.22
C THR A 696 -27.15 -3.64 24.43
N PRO A 697 -28.38 -4.17 24.35
CA PRO A 697 -28.72 -5.35 23.56
C PRO A 697 -28.34 -5.24 22.08
N GLU A 698 -28.49 -4.05 21.50
CA GLU A 698 -28.18 -3.78 20.09
C GLU A 698 -26.68 -3.94 19.80
N ASP A 699 -25.81 -3.52 20.72
CA ASP A 699 -24.36 -3.65 20.58
C ASP A 699 -23.92 -5.11 20.79
N VAL A 700 -24.54 -5.85 21.73
CA VAL A 700 -24.32 -7.30 21.91
C VAL A 700 -24.65 -8.05 20.61
N ALA A 701 -25.75 -7.71 19.95
CA ALA A 701 -26.17 -8.34 18.71
C ALA A 701 -25.20 -8.13 17.53
N ARG A 702 -24.30 -7.13 17.58
CA ARG A 702 -23.35 -6.87 16.49
C ARG A 702 -22.18 -7.83 16.42
N PHE A 703 -21.84 -8.51 17.52
CA PHE A 703 -20.77 -9.50 17.55
C PHE A 703 -21.15 -10.75 16.75
N ASP A 704 -20.27 -11.22 15.87
CA ASP A 704 -20.53 -12.42 15.07
C ASP A 704 -20.39 -13.70 15.92
N ILE A 705 -19.41 -13.71 16.83
CA ILE A 705 -19.11 -14.83 17.72
C ILE A 705 -18.89 -14.31 19.13
N MET A 706 -19.50 -14.99 20.12
CA MET A 706 -19.34 -14.69 21.53
C MET A 706 -19.08 -15.99 22.28
N LEU A 707 -17.88 -16.12 22.82
CA LEU A 707 -17.45 -17.27 23.62
C LEU A 707 -17.40 -16.87 25.09
N VAL A 708 -18.19 -17.56 25.93
CA VAL A 708 -18.16 -17.40 27.39
C VAL A 708 -17.62 -18.69 28.00
N LEU A 709 -16.46 -18.61 28.65
CA LEU A 709 -15.79 -19.74 29.30
C LEU A 709 -15.66 -19.47 30.80
N GLY A 710 -16.46 -20.18 31.60
CA GLY A 710 -16.25 -20.24 33.05
C GLY A 710 -15.00 -21.04 33.40
N ALA A 711 -14.41 -20.80 34.57
CA ALA A 711 -13.43 -21.75 35.10
C ALA A 711 -14.16 -23.04 35.46
N LYS A 712 -14.06 -24.06 34.61
CA LYS A 712 -14.32 -25.42 35.05
C LYS A 712 -13.06 -25.87 35.80
N GLY A 713 -13.19 -26.05 37.12
CA GLY A 713 -12.15 -26.67 37.96
C GLY A 713 -11.89 -28.14 37.64
N ASP A 714 -12.60 -28.71 36.66
CA ASP A 714 -12.66 -30.14 36.33
C ASP A 714 -11.95 -30.53 35.03
N LYS A 715 -10.95 -29.75 34.57
CA LYS A 715 -9.95 -30.38 33.68
C LYS A 715 -8.98 -31.12 34.58
N ASP A 716 -8.95 -32.45 34.47
CA ASP A 716 -7.86 -33.26 35.02
C ASP A 716 -6.53 -32.63 34.57
N ILE A 717 -5.75 -32.14 35.52
CA ILE A 717 -4.43 -31.60 35.22
C ILE A 717 -3.56 -32.80 34.88
N ASP A 718 -3.22 -32.95 33.61
CA ASP A 718 -2.27 -33.96 33.16
C ASP A 718 -0.89 -33.31 32.95
N PRO A 719 0.02 -33.37 33.93
CA PRO A 719 1.37 -32.84 33.78
C PRO A 719 2.22 -33.64 32.79
N TYR A 720 1.73 -34.80 32.32
CA TYR A 720 2.39 -35.66 31.33
C TYR A 720 1.72 -35.59 29.95
N TRP A 721 0.80 -34.66 29.74
CA TRP A 721 0.18 -34.45 28.44
C TRP A 721 1.24 -34.14 27.38
N GLU A 722 1.33 -34.98 26.37
CA GLU A 722 2.25 -34.79 25.24
C GLU A 722 1.51 -34.15 24.06
N PRO A 723 1.95 -32.97 23.58
CA PRO A 723 1.33 -32.33 22.43
C PRO A 723 1.54 -33.15 21.15
N GLN A 724 0.56 -33.08 20.25
CA GLN A 724 0.80 -33.51 18.87
C GLN A 724 1.83 -32.61 18.20
N THR A 725 2.63 -33.18 17.30
CA THR A 725 3.60 -32.42 16.51
C THR A 725 2.89 -31.33 15.69
N PRO A 726 3.27 -30.05 15.89
CA PRO A 726 2.76 -28.94 15.10
C PRO A 726 3.04 -29.10 13.61
N LEU A 727 2.28 -28.38 12.77
CA LEU A 727 2.65 -28.17 11.38
C LEU A 727 3.86 -27.23 11.28
N ASP A 728 4.48 -27.19 10.10
CA ASP A 728 5.51 -26.20 9.80
C ASP A 728 4.94 -24.76 9.96
N PRO A 729 5.66 -23.84 10.64
CA PRO A 729 5.24 -22.44 10.80
C PRO A 729 4.82 -21.76 9.49
N GLU A 730 5.47 -22.07 8.37
CA GLU A 730 5.14 -21.47 7.07
C GLU A 730 3.81 -21.97 6.51
N VAL A 731 3.37 -23.19 6.85
CA VAL A 731 2.03 -23.69 6.48
C VAL A 731 0.94 -22.85 7.14
N TYR A 732 1.10 -22.56 8.43
CA TYR A 732 0.17 -21.71 9.16
C TYR A 732 0.09 -20.29 8.56
N LYS A 733 1.24 -19.66 8.35
CA LYS A 733 1.32 -18.30 7.81
C LYS A 733 0.77 -18.21 6.38
N THR A 734 1.15 -19.16 5.52
CA THR A 734 0.71 -19.20 4.11
C THR A 734 -0.81 -19.30 4.01
N ARG A 735 -1.43 -20.13 4.85
CA ARG A 735 -2.88 -20.31 4.86
C ARG A 735 -3.64 -19.02 5.18
N ILE A 736 -3.21 -18.26 6.19
CA ILE A 736 -3.87 -17.01 6.56
C ILE A 736 -3.68 -15.94 5.49
N ARG A 737 -2.46 -15.79 4.95
CA ARG A 737 -2.19 -14.83 3.88
C ARG A 737 -2.97 -15.16 2.61
N TRP A 738 -3.11 -16.45 2.29
CA TRP A 738 -3.97 -16.92 1.20
C TRP A 738 -5.42 -16.45 1.39
N VAL A 739 -6.02 -16.67 2.56
CA VAL A 739 -7.38 -16.20 2.85
C VAL A 739 -7.49 -14.68 2.80
N TRP A 740 -6.54 -13.94 3.40
CA TRP A 740 -6.59 -12.47 3.44
C TRP A 740 -6.41 -11.81 2.08
N SER A 741 -5.77 -12.50 1.14
CA SER A 741 -5.54 -12.01 -0.23
C SER A 741 -6.76 -12.14 -1.15
N ARG A 742 -7.80 -12.88 -0.76
CA ARG A 742 -8.97 -13.11 -1.62
C ARG A 742 -9.89 -11.89 -1.68
N SER A 743 -10.32 -11.55 -2.90
CA SER A 743 -11.37 -10.55 -3.15
C SER A 743 -12.77 -11.14 -2.97
N ALA A 744 -13.79 -10.27 -2.96
CA ALA A 744 -15.18 -10.69 -2.82
C ALA A 744 -15.68 -11.62 -3.95
N ASP A 745 -15.12 -11.47 -5.17
CA ASP A 745 -15.47 -12.30 -6.33
C ASP A 745 -14.79 -13.67 -6.30
N GLN A 746 -13.69 -13.82 -5.54
CA GLN A 746 -12.97 -15.07 -5.36
C GLN A 746 -13.55 -15.95 -4.24
N VAL A 747 -14.65 -15.51 -3.61
CA VAL A 747 -15.40 -16.29 -2.62
C VAL A 747 -16.65 -16.84 -3.29
N ILE A 748 -16.64 -18.14 -3.55
CA ILE A 748 -17.66 -18.80 -4.36
C ILE A 748 -18.70 -19.43 -3.44
N ILE A 749 -19.92 -18.90 -3.54
CA ILE A 749 -21.13 -19.42 -2.89
C ILE A 749 -22.17 -19.56 -4.00
N ASP A 750 -22.52 -20.80 -4.35
CA ASP A 750 -23.54 -21.03 -5.36
C ASP A 750 -24.95 -20.66 -4.83
N LYS A 751 -25.90 -20.53 -5.75
CA LYS A 751 -27.26 -20.09 -5.43
C LYS A 751 -27.99 -21.07 -4.51
N ASP A 752 -27.82 -22.38 -4.74
CA ASP A 752 -28.52 -23.42 -4.01
C ASP A 752 -28.02 -23.51 -2.56
N LEU A 753 -26.71 -23.38 -2.35
CA LEU A 753 -26.10 -23.23 -1.04
C LEU A 753 -26.55 -21.94 -0.34
N GLY A 754 -26.67 -20.84 -1.09
CA GLY A 754 -27.24 -19.59 -0.59
C GLY A 754 -28.66 -19.78 -0.04
N ILE A 755 -29.53 -20.51 -0.77
CA ILE A 755 -30.88 -20.85 -0.31
C ILE A 755 -30.82 -21.74 0.93
N TYR A 756 -29.97 -22.77 0.92
CA TYR A 756 -29.78 -23.66 2.05
C TYR A 756 -29.35 -22.92 3.33
N ILE A 757 -28.43 -21.96 3.22
CA ILE A 757 -28.01 -21.11 4.35
C ILE A 757 -29.21 -20.37 4.94
N ILE A 758 -30.08 -19.79 4.10
CA ILE A 758 -31.27 -19.07 4.58
C ILE A 758 -32.24 -20.02 5.29
N GLU A 759 -32.50 -21.20 4.73
CA GLU A 759 -33.35 -22.22 5.36
C GLU A 759 -32.82 -22.62 6.74
N GLN A 760 -31.52 -22.88 6.85
CA GLN A 760 -30.90 -23.23 8.13
C GLN A 760 -30.89 -22.07 9.12
N CYS A 761 -30.71 -20.82 8.66
CA CYS A 761 -30.83 -19.64 9.51
C CYS A 761 -32.25 -19.48 10.07
N ASN A 762 -33.29 -19.81 9.30
CA ASN A 762 -34.66 -19.79 9.79
C ASN A 762 -34.90 -20.85 10.87
N LEU A 763 -34.30 -22.03 10.74
CA LEU A 763 -34.31 -23.05 11.80
C LEU A 763 -33.55 -22.58 13.05
N LEU A 764 -32.37 -21.99 12.87
CA LEU A 764 -31.58 -21.43 13.97
C LEU A 764 -32.34 -20.33 14.72
N ASN A 765 -33.09 -19.49 14.00
CA ASN A 765 -33.97 -18.49 14.62
C ASN A 765 -35.15 -19.11 15.39
N LYS A 766 -35.69 -20.25 14.95
CA LYS A 766 -36.68 -20.99 15.76
C LYS A 766 -36.08 -21.49 17.06
N GLU A 767 -34.78 -21.72 17.13
CA GLU A 767 -34.09 -22.14 18.36
C GLU A 767 -33.74 -20.92 19.24
N PHE A 768 -33.12 -19.88 18.67
CA PHE A 768 -32.44 -18.83 19.45
C PHE A 768 -32.97 -17.41 19.32
N ASN A 769 -34.00 -17.15 18.50
CA ASN A 769 -34.50 -15.77 18.35
C ASN A 769 -35.14 -15.27 19.66
N SER A 770 -34.65 -14.12 20.13
CA SER A 770 -34.97 -13.44 21.39
C SER A 770 -35.04 -11.93 21.19
N TYR A 771 -35.44 -11.19 22.23
CA TYR A 771 -35.41 -9.72 22.24
C TYR A 771 -34.05 -9.11 21.86
N ILE A 772 -32.94 -9.72 22.29
CA ILE A 772 -31.57 -9.24 22.00
C ILE A 772 -31.20 -9.44 20.52
N LYS A 773 -31.88 -10.34 19.80
CA LYS A 773 -31.69 -10.59 18.35
C LYS A 773 -30.25 -10.92 17.96
N ILE A 774 -29.59 -11.81 18.70
CA ILE A 774 -28.23 -12.30 18.34
C ILE A 774 -28.16 -12.78 16.88
N PHE A 775 -29.18 -13.49 16.40
CA PHE A 775 -29.25 -13.96 15.02
C PHE A 775 -30.23 -13.09 14.21
N GLY A 776 -31.52 -13.23 14.47
CA GLY A 776 -32.58 -12.41 13.87
C GLY A 776 -32.53 -12.42 12.34
N THR A 777 -32.86 -11.29 11.72
CA THR A 777 -32.85 -11.12 10.26
C THR A 777 -31.44 -11.16 9.66
N GLU A 778 -30.40 -10.94 10.45
CA GLU A 778 -29.00 -10.91 10.01
C GLU A 778 -28.26 -12.24 10.25
N ALA A 779 -28.96 -13.28 10.70
CA ALA A 779 -28.38 -14.60 10.99
C ALA A 779 -27.51 -15.13 9.84
N TRP A 780 -27.99 -14.94 8.60
CA TRP A 780 -27.28 -15.38 7.39
C TRP A 780 -25.91 -14.73 7.25
N LYS A 781 -25.72 -13.48 7.69
CA LYS A 781 -24.41 -12.81 7.65
C LYS A 781 -23.42 -13.55 8.55
N LYS A 782 -23.83 -13.86 9.79
CA LYS A 782 -22.97 -14.52 10.78
C LYS A 782 -22.62 -15.94 10.36
N VAL A 783 -23.62 -16.72 9.95
CA VAL A 783 -23.43 -18.10 9.49
C VAL A 783 -22.55 -18.14 8.26
N THR A 784 -22.77 -17.25 7.29
CA THR A 784 -21.97 -17.24 6.05
C THR A 784 -20.52 -16.82 6.32
N ARG A 785 -20.28 -15.79 7.14
CA ARG A 785 -18.92 -15.37 7.54
C ARG A 785 -18.15 -16.52 8.19
N LEU A 786 -18.79 -17.25 9.11
CA LEU A 786 -18.19 -18.39 9.77
C LEU A 786 -17.96 -19.56 8.80
N ALA A 787 -18.90 -19.84 7.90
CA ALA A 787 -18.74 -20.88 6.88
C ALA A 787 -17.59 -20.58 5.91
N ILE A 788 -17.42 -19.31 5.50
CA ILE A 788 -16.26 -18.86 4.72
C ILE A 788 -14.98 -19.06 5.53
N ALA A 789 -15.00 -18.72 6.83
CA ALA A 789 -13.84 -18.89 7.68
C ALA A 789 -13.41 -20.36 7.81
N VAL A 790 -14.37 -21.26 7.95
CA VAL A 790 -14.17 -22.71 7.96
C VAL A 790 -13.61 -23.21 6.62
N ALA A 791 -14.17 -22.74 5.50
CA ALA A 791 -13.68 -23.09 4.17
C ALA A 791 -12.23 -22.62 3.95
N GLY A 792 -11.90 -21.40 4.39
CA GLY A 792 -10.54 -20.86 4.37
C GLY A 792 -9.57 -21.63 5.28
N TYR A 793 -10.02 -21.97 6.50
CA TYR A 793 -9.24 -22.74 7.47
C TYR A 793 -8.88 -24.14 6.97
N LEU A 794 -9.75 -24.75 6.17
CA LEU A 794 -9.55 -26.07 5.58
C LEU A 794 -8.97 -26.05 4.15
N VAL A 795 -8.67 -24.87 3.61
CA VAL A 795 -8.16 -24.70 2.24
C VAL A 795 -9.10 -25.33 1.21
N SER A 796 -10.40 -25.04 1.33
CA SER A 796 -11.40 -25.45 0.34
C SER A 796 -11.31 -24.56 -0.89
N THR A 797 -10.80 -25.11 -1.99
CA THR A 797 -10.43 -24.35 -3.19
C THR A 797 -10.47 -25.20 -4.46
N ASP A 798 -10.40 -24.54 -5.61
CA ASP A 798 -10.27 -25.14 -6.93
C ASP A 798 -8.84 -25.65 -7.20
N GLU A 799 -8.58 -26.23 -8.36
CA GLU A 799 -7.23 -26.67 -8.74
C GLU A 799 -6.23 -25.51 -8.86
N THR A 800 -6.73 -24.31 -9.13
CA THR A 800 -5.89 -23.11 -9.30
C THR A 800 -5.47 -22.47 -7.97
N TYR A 801 -6.08 -22.87 -6.85
CA TYR A 801 -5.96 -22.23 -5.53
C TYR A 801 -6.42 -20.76 -5.51
N SER A 802 -7.10 -20.30 -6.56
CA SER A 802 -7.46 -18.88 -6.70
C SER A 802 -8.73 -18.52 -5.95
N ASN A 803 -9.57 -19.50 -5.65
CA ASN A 803 -10.91 -19.26 -5.12
C ASN A 803 -11.12 -19.97 -3.79
N ILE A 804 -11.84 -19.34 -2.85
CA ILE A 804 -12.39 -20.05 -1.68
C ILE A 804 -13.76 -20.58 -2.08
N ILE A 805 -13.93 -21.91 -2.02
CA ILE A 805 -15.20 -22.57 -2.35
C ILE A 805 -15.90 -22.95 -1.05
N VAL A 806 -17.05 -22.33 -0.81
CA VAL A 806 -17.89 -22.68 0.34
C VAL A 806 -18.79 -23.84 -0.07
N CYS A 807 -18.86 -24.87 0.79
CA CYS A 807 -19.61 -26.09 0.56
C CYS A 807 -20.60 -26.30 1.71
N LYS A 808 -21.60 -27.16 1.48
CA LYS A 808 -22.60 -27.52 2.48
C LYS A 808 -21.99 -27.97 3.82
N GLU A 809 -20.94 -28.78 3.79
CA GLU A 809 -20.27 -29.26 5.01
C GLU A 809 -19.65 -28.14 5.87
N HIS A 810 -19.18 -27.06 5.25
CA HIS A 810 -18.66 -25.89 5.96
C HIS A 810 -19.78 -25.13 6.67
N VAL A 811 -20.94 -25.00 6.01
CA VAL A 811 -22.14 -24.38 6.60
C VAL A 811 -22.67 -25.24 7.76
N ASP A 812 -22.74 -26.55 7.58
CA ASP A 812 -23.22 -27.48 8.60
C ASP A 812 -22.32 -27.45 9.84
N TYR A 813 -21.00 -27.39 9.66
CA TYR A 813 -20.07 -27.21 10.77
C TYR A 813 -20.22 -25.83 11.44
N ALA A 814 -20.35 -24.75 10.67
CA ALA A 814 -20.55 -23.41 11.22
C ALA A 814 -21.81 -23.34 12.13
N LEU A 815 -22.90 -23.96 11.68
CA LEU A 815 -24.15 -24.08 12.46
C LEU A 815 -23.96 -24.91 13.72
N LYS A 816 -23.25 -26.05 13.62
CA LYS A 816 -22.90 -26.89 14.77
C LYS A 816 -22.08 -26.10 15.79
N PHE A 817 -21.02 -25.43 15.34
CA PHE A 817 -20.14 -24.64 16.19
C PHE A 817 -20.90 -23.50 16.90
N MET A 818 -21.78 -22.79 16.19
CA MET A 818 -22.64 -21.78 16.82
C MET A 818 -23.57 -22.38 17.88
N ARG A 819 -24.19 -23.53 17.63
CA ARG A 819 -25.00 -24.21 18.65
C ARG A 819 -24.17 -24.57 19.88
N GLU A 820 -22.97 -25.10 19.71
CA GLU A 820 -22.08 -25.44 20.84
C GLU A 820 -21.64 -24.21 21.64
N LEU A 821 -21.49 -23.05 21.00
CA LEU A 821 -21.15 -21.78 21.67
C LEU A 821 -22.30 -21.22 22.52
N TYR A 822 -23.54 -21.38 22.08
CA TYR A 822 -24.71 -20.72 22.69
C TYR A 822 -25.61 -21.67 23.51
N ASP A 823 -25.68 -22.95 23.16
CA ASP A 823 -26.45 -24.01 23.84
C ASP A 823 -25.50 -24.91 24.63
N ASN A 824 -24.93 -24.35 25.69
CA ASN A 824 -24.08 -25.06 26.64
C ASN A 824 -24.40 -24.63 28.08
N GLU A 825 -23.85 -25.36 29.06
CA GLU A 825 -24.08 -25.16 30.50
C GLU A 825 -23.65 -23.79 31.03
N THR A 826 -22.84 -23.04 30.29
CA THR A 826 -22.37 -21.70 30.71
C THR A 826 -23.20 -20.60 30.04
N PHE A 827 -23.40 -20.67 28.72
CA PHE A 827 -24.12 -19.62 27.98
C PHE A 827 -25.65 -19.74 28.12
N ARG A 828 -26.20 -20.96 28.03
CA ARG A 828 -27.64 -21.26 28.22
C ARG A 828 -28.61 -20.38 27.41
N LEU A 829 -28.26 -20.04 26.16
CA LEU A 829 -29.10 -19.17 25.33
C LEU A 829 -30.47 -19.80 25.06
N ARG A 830 -30.50 -21.11 24.80
CA ARG A 830 -31.74 -21.84 24.53
C ARG A 830 -32.72 -21.76 25.69
N GLU A 831 -32.24 -22.03 26.91
CA GLU A 831 -33.05 -21.94 28.12
C GLU A 831 -33.60 -20.53 28.34
N TYR A 832 -32.77 -19.50 28.11
CA TYR A 832 -33.20 -18.11 28.17
C TYR A 832 -34.34 -17.83 27.18
N VAL A 833 -34.19 -18.25 25.92
CA VAL A 833 -35.18 -18.05 24.85
C VAL A 833 -36.48 -18.80 25.17
N GLU A 834 -36.39 -20.03 25.67
CA GLU A 834 -37.57 -20.81 26.10
C GLU A 834 -38.30 -20.13 27.26
N GLN A 835 -37.56 -19.60 28.25
CA GLN A 835 -38.15 -18.82 29.33
C GLN A 835 -38.81 -17.54 28.83
N GLU A 836 -38.15 -16.79 27.94
CA GLU A 836 -38.69 -15.56 27.35
C GLU A 836 -40.00 -15.84 26.59
N ARG A 837 -40.03 -16.90 25.76
CA ARG A 837 -41.22 -17.29 24.99
C ARG A 837 -42.43 -17.60 25.86
N LYS A 838 -42.23 -18.16 27.06
CA LYS A 838 -43.33 -18.40 28.02
C LYS A 838 -44.04 -17.11 28.43
N TYR A 839 -43.39 -15.95 28.34
CA TYR A 839 -43.98 -14.66 28.67
C TYR A 839 -44.47 -13.87 27.45
N ASN A 840 -44.16 -14.32 26.23
CA ASN A 840 -44.50 -13.60 24.99
C ASN A 840 -45.47 -14.38 24.08
N THR A 841 -45.72 -15.66 24.37
CA THR A 841 -46.68 -16.49 23.64
C THR A 841 -47.82 -16.93 24.56
N ILE A 842 -49.01 -17.15 24.00
CA ILE A 842 -50.17 -17.64 24.75
C ILE A 842 -50.77 -18.90 24.12
N ASP A 843 -51.08 -19.87 24.96
CA ASP A 843 -51.78 -21.12 24.66
C ASP A 843 -53.28 -21.02 25.02
N GLU A 844 -54.07 -22.04 24.64
CA GLU A 844 -55.51 -22.05 24.94
C GLU A 844 -55.80 -22.07 26.45
N ASP A 845 -55.01 -22.81 27.23
CA ASP A 845 -55.16 -22.86 28.69
C ASP A 845 -54.92 -21.48 29.33
N GLY A 846 -53.94 -20.72 28.84
CA GLY A 846 -53.68 -19.35 29.25
C GLY A 846 -54.82 -18.40 28.88
N VAL A 847 -55.42 -18.55 27.70
CA VAL A 847 -56.61 -17.78 27.31
C VAL A 847 -57.78 -18.11 28.24
N ALA A 848 -58.02 -19.39 28.53
CA ALA A 848 -59.07 -19.83 29.46
C ALA A 848 -58.86 -19.28 30.88
N LEU A 849 -57.63 -19.33 31.40
CA LEU A 849 -57.30 -18.76 32.70
C LEU A 849 -57.51 -17.24 32.73
N LEU A 850 -57.14 -16.51 31.67
CA LEU A 850 -57.43 -15.08 31.58
C LEU A 850 -58.92 -14.78 31.48
N GLN A 851 -59.70 -15.62 30.78
CA GLN A 851 -61.14 -15.50 30.70
C GLN A 851 -61.79 -15.66 32.09
N GLU A 852 -61.35 -16.65 32.88
CA GLU A 852 -61.78 -16.83 34.27
C GLU A 852 -61.46 -15.59 35.12
N LEU A 853 -60.22 -15.10 35.04
CA LEU A 853 -59.76 -13.93 35.79
C LEU A 853 -60.49 -12.64 35.38
N TYR A 854 -60.83 -12.51 34.10
CA TYR A 854 -61.57 -11.37 33.57
C TYR A 854 -63.02 -11.37 34.04
N ILE A 855 -63.67 -12.53 34.13
CA ILE A 855 -65.03 -12.65 34.69
C ILE A 855 -65.02 -12.28 36.17
N ALA A 856 -64.03 -12.75 36.92
CA ALA A 856 -63.94 -12.51 38.37
C ALA A 856 -63.53 -11.05 38.73
N THR A 857 -62.59 -10.47 37.98
CA THR A 857 -62.00 -9.15 38.31
C THR A 857 -61.65 -8.31 37.07
N PRO A 858 -62.67 -7.87 36.29
CA PRO A 858 -62.42 -7.19 35.01
C PRO A 858 -61.72 -5.84 35.16
N SER A 859 -62.03 -5.08 36.21
CA SER A 859 -61.42 -3.76 36.47
C SER A 859 -59.89 -3.85 36.62
N LEU A 860 -59.38 -4.90 37.28
CA LEU A 860 -57.95 -5.11 37.45
C LEU A 860 -57.26 -5.41 36.13
N LEU A 861 -57.83 -6.33 35.34
CA LEU A 861 -57.25 -6.74 34.06
C LEU A 861 -57.31 -5.60 33.03
N ILE A 862 -58.40 -4.82 32.99
CA ILE A 862 -58.49 -3.64 32.11
C ILE A 862 -57.44 -2.60 32.49
N THR A 863 -57.30 -2.30 33.79
CA THR A 863 -56.31 -1.33 34.28
C THR A 863 -54.87 -1.79 33.97
N LEU A 864 -54.58 -3.08 34.17
CA LEU A 864 -53.29 -3.68 33.79
C LEU A 864 -53.05 -3.63 32.27
N HIS A 865 -54.09 -3.81 31.45
CA HIS A 865 -53.96 -3.80 29.99
C HIS A 865 -53.72 -2.38 29.44
N GLN A 866 -54.23 -1.35 30.12
CA GLN A 866 -54.07 0.06 29.73
C GLN A 866 -52.76 0.69 30.24
N THR A 867 -52.02 0.02 31.14
CA THR A 867 -50.80 0.56 31.74
C THR A 867 -49.56 -0.15 31.21
N SER A 868 -48.44 0.59 31.14
CA SER A 868 -47.12 0.03 30.80
C SER A 868 -46.44 -0.63 32.01
N ALA A 869 -46.61 -0.03 33.18
CA ALA A 869 -46.20 -0.52 34.48
C ALA A 869 -47.17 0.04 35.53
N SER A 870 -47.38 -0.69 36.63
CA SER A 870 -48.12 -0.18 37.78
C SER A 870 -47.50 -0.70 39.08
N ASN A 871 -48.07 -0.41 40.22
CA ASN A 871 -47.63 -0.95 41.51
C ASN A 871 -48.84 -1.43 42.32
N ARG A 872 -48.57 -2.17 43.40
CA ARG A 872 -49.61 -2.74 44.26
C ARG A 872 -50.65 -1.69 44.69
N ASN A 873 -50.19 -0.55 45.19
CA ASN A 873 -51.06 0.47 45.77
C ASN A 873 -51.97 1.09 44.69
N ASN A 874 -51.43 1.37 43.51
CA ASN A 874 -52.18 1.94 42.39
C ASN A 874 -53.23 0.96 41.85
N LEU A 875 -52.87 -0.32 41.69
CA LEU A 875 -53.82 -1.33 41.21
C LEU A 875 -54.94 -1.61 42.22
N MET A 876 -54.62 -1.65 43.52
CA MET A 876 -55.63 -1.81 44.57
C MET A 876 -56.56 -0.59 44.64
N ALA A 877 -56.01 0.63 44.57
CA ALA A 877 -56.81 1.86 44.56
C ALA A 877 -57.74 1.95 43.34
N ALA A 878 -57.27 1.53 42.16
CA ALA A 878 -58.07 1.56 40.93
C ALA A 878 -59.18 0.49 40.89
N THR A 879 -59.06 -0.57 41.68
CA THR A 879 -59.97 -1.74 41.61
C THR A 879 -60.86 -1.90 42.83
N GLY A 880 -60.52 -1.28 43.96
CA GLY A 880 -61.26 -1.39 45.22
C GLY A 880 -61.11 -2.76 45.90
N LEU A 881 -60.16 -3.59 45.45
CA LEU A 881 -59.96 -4.94 45.99
C LEU A 881 -59.35 -4.91 47.40
N SER A 882 -59.79 -5.83 48.26
CA SER A 882 -59.15 -6.11 49.54
C SER A 882 -57.71 -6.63 49.32
N SER A 883 -56.84 -6.47 50.31
CA SER A 883 -55.45 -6.94 50.22
C SER A 883 -55.36 -8.45 49.94
N ASP A 884 -56.25 -9.24 50.53
CA ASP A 884 -56.26 -10.69 50.39
C ASP A 884 -56.76 -11.13 49.02
N ASP A 885 -57.83 -10.52 48.50
CA ASP A 885 -58.36 -10.87 47.19
C ASP A 885 -57.45 -10.40 46.05
N PHE A 886 -56.83 -9.23 46.21
CA PHE A 886 -55.77 -8.78 45.30
C PHE A 886 -54.61 -9.79 45.25
N ASN A 887 -54.15 -10.28 46.40
CA ASN A 887 -53.08 -11.29 46.46
C ASN A 887 -53.47 -12.60 45.77
N LYS A 888 -54.71 -13.07 45.93
CA LYS A 888 -55.19 -14.29 45.26
C LYS A 888 -55.15 -14.15 43.73
N VAL A 889 -55.64 -13.02 43.21
CA VAL A 889 -55.67 -12.77 41.75
C VAL A 889 -54.26 -12.55 41.21
N MET A 890 -53.42 -11.77 41.90
CA MET A 890 -52.03 -11.56 41.51
C MET A 890 -51.23 -12.86 41.51
N ASN A 891 -51.43 -13.76 42.48
CA ASN A 891 -50.78 -15.07 42.47
C ASN A 891 -51.19 -15.91 41.26
N LYS A 892 -52.47 -15.86 40.83
CA LYS A 892 -52.91 -16.51 39.59
C LYS A 892 -52.29 -15.86 38.35
N LEU A 893 -52.22 -14.52 38.29
CA LEU A 893 -51.58 -13.79 37.20
C LEU A 893 -50.07 -14.10 37.09
N VAL A 894 -49.37 -14.21 38.21
CA VAL A 894 -47.94 -14.57 38.27
C VAL A 894 -47.72 -16.01 37.85
N ARG A 895 -48.52 -16.96 38.38
CA ARG A 895 -48.45 -18.38 37.98
C ARG A 895 -48.77 -18.59 36.49
N GLY A 896 -49.68 -17.79 35.95
CA GLY A 896 -50.02 -17.76 34.53
C GLY A 896 -49.00 -16.99 33.65
N LEU A 897 -47.95 -16.42 34.25
CA LEU A 897 -46.89 -15.64 33.57
C LEU A 897 -47.44 -14.40 32.83
N PHE A 898 -48.55 -13.85 33.31
CA PHE A 898 -49.21 -12.66 32.76
C PHE A 898 -48.63 -11.35 33.28
N VAL A 899 -47.91 -11.41 34.40
CA VAL A 899 -47.26 -10.26 35.03
C VAL A 899 -45.87 -10.64 35.53
N ARG A 900 -44.95 -9.67 35.54
CA ARG A 900 -43.62 -9.78 36.16
C ARG A 900 -43.42 -8.67 37.20
N TYR A 901 -42.61 -8.95 38.21
CA TYR A 901 -42.20 -7.94 39.18
C TYR A 901 -40.83 -7.38 38.81
N GLN A 902 -40.68 -6.06 38.87
CA GLN A 902 -39.39 -5.37 38.79
C GLN A 902 -39.32 -4.37 39.96
N GLY A 903 -38.66 -4.76 41.04
CA GLY A 903 -38.71 -4.01 42.30
C GLY A 903 -40.14 -3.95 42.85
N TYR A 904 -40.69 -2.74 42.98
CA TYR A 904 -42.08 -2.51 43.41
C TYR A 904 -43.07 -2.43 42.25
N GLU A 905 -42.59 -2.49 41.00
CA GLU A 905 -43.42 -2.40 39.80
C GLU A 905 -43.94 -3.77 39.37
N ILE A 906 -45.15 -3.75 38.83
CA ILE A 906 -45.87 -4.87 38.24
C ILE A 906 -46.01 -4.55 36.75
N LEU A 907 -45.40 -5.39 35.93
CA LEU A 907 -45.31 -5.23 34.48
C LEU A 907 -46.21 -6.27 33.81
N PRO A 908 -47.24 -5.87 33.04
CA PRO A 908 -48.02 -6.78 32.22
C PRO A 908 -47.15 -7.35 31.08
N THR A 909 -47.19 -8.66 30.89
CA THR A 909 -46.35 -9.34 29.90
C THR A 909 -46.98 -9.29 28.51
N GLU A 910 -46.21 -9.61 27.47
CA GLU A 910 -46.77 -9.68 26.12
C GLU A 910 -47.80 -10.81 26.00
N ARG A 911 -47.58 -11.96 26.67
CA ARG A 911 -48.55 -13.04 26.82
C ARG A 911 -49.88 -12.54 27.37
N PHE A 912 -49.86 -11.69 28.39
CA PHE A 912 -51.08 -11.07 28.92
C PHE A 912 -51.79 -10.20 27.88
N ARG A 913 -51.05 -9.35 27.16
CA ARG A 913 -51.63 -8.45 26.16
C ARG A 913 -52.24 -9.20 24.99
N ILE A 914 -51.56 -10.22 24.47
CA ILE A 914 -52.08 -11.10 23.41
C ILE A 914 -53.32 -11.83 23.91
N GLY A 915 -53.27 -12.37 25.14
CA GLY A 915 -54.42 -13.05 25.75
C GLY A 915 -55.63 -12.16 25.93
N MET A 916 -55.42 -10.93 26.43
CA MET A 916 -56.49 -9.93 26.58
C MET A 916 -57.19 -9.56 25.26
N ASN A 917 -56.54 -9.78 24.11
CA ASN A 917 -57.15 -9.60 22.78
C ASN A 917 -57.93 -10.83 22.30
N ARG A 918 -57.70 -12.00 22.90
CA ARG A 918 -58.35 -13.28 22.53
C ARG A 918 -59.53 -13.65 23.43
N ILE A 919 -59.64 -13.05 24.63
CA ILE A 919 -60.77 -13.28 25.54
C ILE A 919 -62.06 -12.61 25.03
N ASN A 920 -63.20 -13.18 25.42
CA ASN A 920 -64.51 -12.59 25.20
C ASN A 920 -64.80 -11.51 26.27
N ARG A 921 -64.90 -10.25 25.82
CA ARG A 921 -65.17 -9.09 26.70
C ARG A 921 -66.66 -8.79 26.88
N ASN A 922 -67.56 -9.50 26.20
CA ASN A 922 -69.01 -9.29 26.23
C ASN A 922 -69.74 -10.14 27.29
N VAL A 923 -69.01 -10.74 28.24
CA VAL A 923 -69.59 -11.57 29.30
C VAL A 923 -70.20 -10.69 30.39
N VAL A 924 -71.40 -11.05 30.86
CA VAL A 924 -72.09 -10.36 31.96
C VAL A 924 -71.23 -10.44 33.22
N VAL A 925 -70.71 -9.30 33.65
CA VAL A 925 -69.88 -9.17 34.85
C VAL A 925 -70.79 -9.28 36.07
N THR A 926 -70.66 -10.37 36.85
CA THR A 926 -71.29 -10.48 38.17
C THR A 926 -70.82 -9.32 39.04
N ARG A 927 -71.76 -8.52 39.58
CA ARG A 927 -71.43 -7.41 40.47
C ARG A 927 -70.94 -7.98 41.80
N VAL A 928 -69.92 -7.33 42.38
CA VAL A 928 -69.40 -7.69 43.71
C VAL A 928 -70.54 -7.62 44.72
N GLY A 929 -70.99 -8.79 45.20
CA GLY A 929 -72.11 -8.95 46.15
C GLY A 929 -73.26 -9.86 45.72
N GLU A 930 -73.29 -10.36 44.48
CA GLU A 930 -74.31 -11.33 44.05
C GLU A 930 -73.82 -12.78 44.26
N GLU A 931 -74.43 -13.51 45.20
CA GLU A 931 -74.29 -14.98 45.31
C GLU A 931 -75.11 -15.66 44.20
N ASN A 932 -74.53 -16.69 43.57
CA ASN A 932 -75.20 -17.50 42.56
C ASN A 932 -76.45 -18.18 43.14
N VAL A 933 -77.60 -17.99 42.48
CA VAL A 933 -78.78 -18.87 42.64
C VAL A 933 -78.63 -20.07 41.72
#